data_AF-W2RW57-F1
#
_entry.id   AF-W2RW57-F1
#
_cell.length_a   1.000
_cell.length_b   1.000
_cell.length_c   1.000
_cell.angle_alpha   90.00
_cell.angle_beta   90.00
_cell.angle_gamma   90.00
#
_symmetry.space_group_name_H-M   'P 1'
#
loop_
_entity.id
_entity.type
_entity.pdbx_description
1 polymer ?
#
loop_
_entity_poly.entity_id
_entity_poly.type
_entity_poly.pdbx_seq_one_letter_code
_entity_poly.pdbx_strand_id
1 'polypeptide(L)'
;MRLRSRAGAAVSVLALAAHGVSQSVNPNIDLSNLGQVALTGDFDAISVYSFPGQFDRNGSNSILQHQPDGSYEVLAATDATIDSMCSFLRRDGTFEGIIVGGNFTSLGGVATRSIALYNPDSRIITPLPGLEGTVAAVLCDQERETVYIAGSFDAANTSNAIAWTVDGAWQTLPFAGFDAPVESVTKAPNGHIVFGGQFTGLGNTSTTSSQRDRATQQIPLPGSANVTVGGASNTNKDAIACPSNGSSVEWKLNADTPGFWRANFDFGFEPTRLRLFNAGTKEFRFTAFPINGIMNLTYTDPESGDERVCDALCPLPENPEDGFMDFFFVNNVGMNSFRIDISDWYGNAGGLAGIQLFQSDVFSYAVADFNEPACGGPTGTLSTVTTTGPWFQMSSFDSVSKYLAAVPGPDEIGDTEVTFEPNIQESGNYTVTIYTPGCLQDSSCSSRAVVNVTGTLTTDADQTFFTQISQLNNFDKYDNVYTGPIDVTSGSFRPRVSIKASGQLPTQRIVASRVKFGLIATTGGLNGIFDFDPDQAQINPNDFSNSDINNAGTLLNQDAQITSLLTVGDTMYAAGSFEDDRFENIMAFTSEGNATSLSDRGLNAPVMDMFALDNVLYVGGNFTAASGDNQLELTSVAAYQIADQRWVALGAGLNGAVEYVVPIPMNTSEGQSETAIAFSGSFSQIRQSGSDPAIDVDGLAVWLPSANNWIQRTNAQQQILTGELTAGAFLPNNTWIGAGTLASLGQVMHGVASVVSNDGRITLHGLPLNIQAEETSSSLQKRAISGDQNVTGVVEVVTYNANADNVTIFAGGFTAEGAERSTIRNLLFMNGSDNNAVTGLPQGVSENSTFIALEIHRDLLFAGGRVSGEIEGRSVAGLLLYDMTTADYASIQPAGLAGPNVIVNDIKAQPDTDFVYVGGAFERTTQDLSCPCVCMYDTNANQWNPVGSGLSGTVAQLFWKNDKKLLAVGNLTLGGNETTIVQYDPDEQAWTQIADDTIPGPVSALTVVTEDGKDIWVAGTANNGSTFLIEVKDEENLIVTGMFSSGTTIRSLELVDAEDNNDSNDFLDRDEALLIMGQLNITGFGAASAAVFNGSAMTPLVLASKADGSAGSISQLAASRPRTPRSEGNRHSTGIVVLVALCAALGTIFLIVLLGLLLNRIQRKRAGYNAIPNVPYADKNSNLNRVPPETLFGTLGQRTGAAPRV
;
A
#
# COMPACT_ATOMS: atom_id res chain seq x y z
N MET A 1 63.29 11.65 11.84
CA MET A 1 63.66 11.91 13.25
C MET A 1 62.38 11.81 14.08
N ARG A 2 62.44 11.13 15.23
CA ARG A 2 61.35 10.85 16.19
C ARG A 2 60.61 12.16 16.60
N LEU A 3 59.36 12.24 17.06
CA LEU A 3 58.62 11.44 18.05
C LEU A 3 57.12 11.87 18.08
N ARG A 4 56.29 11.01 18.66
CA ARG A 4 54.83 11.06 18.86
C ARG A 4 54.35 12.08 19.92
N SER A 5 53.10 12.54 19.81
CA SER A 5 52.10 12.46 20.92
C SER A 5 50.66 12.63 20.42
N ARG A 6 49.79 11.70 20.85
CA ARG A 6 48.33 11.63 20.68
C ARG A 6 47.62 12.65 21.60
N ALA A 7 46.44 13.13 21.19
CA ALA A 7 45.17 13.06 21.95
C ALA A 7 44.08 13.91 21.26
N GLY A 8 42.85 13.38 21.22
CA GLY A 8 41.61 14.14 20.99
C GLY A 8 40.88 13.85 19.68
N ALA A 9 40.30 12.64 19.55
CA ALA A 9 39.30 12.37 18.53
C ALA A 9 37.94 12.91 19.02
N ALA A 10 37.48 14.03 18.45
CA ALA A 10 36.08 14.43 18.44
C ALA A 10 35.55 14.09 17.04
N VAL A 11 34.82 12.99 16.92
CA VAL A 11 34.12 12.61 15.70
C VAL A 11 32.92 13.55 15.58
N SER A 12 33.05 14.58 14.77
CA SER A 12 31.92 15.35 14.27
C SER A 12 31.34 14.55 13.11
N VAL A 13 30.27 13.80 13.35
CA VAL A 13 29.45 13.23 12.28
C VAL A 13 28.63 14.39 11.71
N LEU A 14 29.14 15.03 10.65
CA LEU A 14 28.28 15.81 9.78
C LEU A 14 27.42 14.81 9.00
N ALA A 15 26.17 14.66 9.43
CA ALA A 15 25.12 14.12 8.58
C ALA A 15 24.89 15.13 7.45
N LEU A 16 25.46 14.86 6.27
CA LEU A 16 24.97 15.46 5.04
C LEU A 16 23.58 14.86 4.79
N ALA A 17 22.54 15.64 5.08
CA ALA A 17 21.20 15.38 4.59
C ALA A 17 21.24 15.42 3.05
N ALA A 18 21.23 14.23 2.43
CA ALA A 18 20.98 14.10 1.01
C ALA A 18 19.58 14.68 0.75
N HIS A 19 19.53 15.70 -0.11
CA HIS A 19 18.28 16.31 -0.53
C HIS A 19 17.53 15.28 -1.38
N GLY A 20 16.46 14.70 -0.82
CA GLY A 20 15.56 13.80 -1.53
C GLY A 20 14.63 14.59 -2.45
N VAL A 21 15.16 15.11 -3.56
CA VAL A 21 14.33 15.25 -4.75
C VAL A 21 14.06 13.82 -5.18
N SER A 22 12.79 13.43 -5.30
CA SER A 22 12.40 12.14 -5.89
C SER A 22 13.12 12.00 -7.23
N GLN A 23 14.19 11.19 -7.25
CA GLN A 23 14.86 10.84 -8.49
C GLN A 23 13.93 9.85 -9.16
N SER A 24 13.32 10.25 -10.28
CA SER A 24 12.61 9.29 -11.14
C SER A 24 13.58 8.17 -11.48
N VAL A 25 13.25 6.94 -11.08
CA VAL A 25 14.04 5.77 -11.46
C VAL A 25 13.76 5.53 -12.94
N ASN A 26 14.61 6.06 -13.82
CA ASN A 26 14.55 5.75 -15.25
C ASN A 26 15.47 4.54 -15.50
N PRO A 27 14.92 3.35 -15.77
CA PRO A 27 15.74 2.22 -16.17
C PRO A 27 16.43 2.50 -17.50
N ASN A 28 17.70 2.11 -17.58
CA ASN A 28 18.58 2.36 -18.71
C ASN A 28 18.26 1.47 -19.92
N ILE A 29 17.15 1.73 -20.63
CA ILE A 29 16.73 0.98 -21.82
C ILE A 29 16.25 1.88 -22.96
N ASP A 30 16.62 1.52 -24.19
CA ASP A 30 16.17 2.14 -25.43
C ASP A 30 15.30 1.16 -26.24
N LEU A 31 14.05 1.55 -26.49
CA LEU A 31 13.08 0.78 -27.27
C LEU A 31 12.79 1.43 -28.65
N SER A 32 13.43 2.55 -28.96
CA SER A 32 13.12 3.37 -30.15
C SER A 32 13.37 2.63 -31.47
N ASN A 33 14.32 1.68 -31.48
CA ASN A 33 14.67 0.88 -32.66
C ASN A 33 13.69 -0.27 -32.95
N LEU A 34 12.81 -0.62 -31.99
CA LEU A 34 11.88 -1.76 -32.08
C LEU A 34 10.56 -1.43 -32.83
N GLY A 35 10.39 -0.17 -33.25
CA GLY A 35 9.19 0.33 -33.90
C GLY A 35 8.02 0.47 -32.92
N GLN A 36 6.83 -0.03 -33.27
CA GLN A 36 5.71 -0.10 -32.33
C GLN A 36 5.96 -1.21 -31.32
N VAL A 37 5.82 -0.90 -30.04
CA VAL A 37 6.04 -1.81 -28.92
C VAL A 37 4.78 -1.91 -28.07
N ALA A 38 4.46 -3.11 -27.61
CA ALA A 38 3.40 -3.37 -26.65
C ALA A 38 3.85 -4.40 -25.61
N LEU A 39 3.41 -4.22 -24.36
CA LEU A 39 3.51 -5.20 -23.29
C LEU A 39 2.18 -5.94 -23.20
N THR A 40 2.24 -7.26 -23.14
CA THR A 40 1.06 -8.12 -23.02
C THR A 40 1.14 -8.94 -21.76
N GLY A 41 0.00 -9.33 -21.19
CA GLY A 41 -0.01 -10.15 -20.00
C GLY A 41 -1.39 -10.39 -19.40
N ASP A 42 -1.37 -10.74 -18.12
CA ASP A 42 -2.51 -10.98 -17.26
C ASP A 42 -2.54 -9.91 -16.18
N PHE A 43 -3.20 -8.80 -16.50
CA PHE A 43 -3.34 -7.62 -15.64
C PHE A 43 -4.56 -6.79 -16.05
N ASP A 44 -5.10 -6.03 -15.10
CA ASP A 44 -6.19 -5.06 -15.29
C ASP A 44 -5.70 -3.61 -15.13
N ALA A 45 -4.55 -3.43 -14.48
CA ALA A 45 -3.84 -2.16 -14.44
C ALA A 45 -2.33 -2.34 -14.56
N ILE A 46 -1.68 -1.32 -15.08
CA ILE A 46 -0.25 -1.31 -15.36
C ILE A 46 0.33 0.08 -15.10
N SER A 47 1.55 0.13 -14.57
CA SER A 47 2.29 1.38 -14.35
C SER A 47 3.78 1.19 -14.55
N VAL A 48 4.44 2.24 -15.04
CA VAL A 48 5.90 2.30 -15.03
C VAL A 48 6.35 2.62 -13.60
N TYR A 49 7.34 1.88 -13.11
CA TYR A 49 7.93 2.15 -11.81
C TYR A 49 8.69 3.49 -11.86
N SER A 50 8.42 4.36 -10.90
CA SER A 50 8.89 5.76 -10.91
C SER A 50 9.50 6.20 -9.58
N PHE A 51 9.01 5.69 -8.43
CA PHE A 51 9.54 6.02 -7.10
C PHE A 51 9.53 4.83 -6.12
N PRO A 52 10.47 4.77 -5.13
CA PRO A 52 10.45 3.76 -4.07
C PRO A 52 9.16 3.77 -3.25
N GLY A 53 8.61 2.57 -2.98
CA GLY A 53 7.36 2.41 -2.23
C GLY A 53 6.08 2.54 -3.08
N GLN A 54 6.20 2.74 -4.39
CA GLN A 54 5.10 2.58 -5.34
C GLN A 54 4.61 1.11 -5.23
N PHE A 55 3.42 0.91 -4.63
CA PHE A 55 2.77 -0.37 -4.21
C PHE A 55 3.09 -0.92 -2.80
N ASP A 56 3.78 -0.21 -1.92
CA ASP A 56 3.93 -0.66 -0.53
C ASP A 56 2.59 -0.59 0.22
N ARG A 57 2.01 -1.76 0.53
CA ARG A 57 0.74 -1.91 1.26
C ARG A 57 1.02 -2.37 2.69
N ASN A 58 1.18 -1.43 3.61
CA ASN A 58 1.16 -1.75 5.05
C ASN A 58 -0.19 -1.42 5.70
N GLY A 59 -1.18 -0.93 4.93
CA GLY A 59 -2.50 -0.52 5.40
C GLY A 59 -2.48 0.74 6.28
N SER A 60 -1.34 1.41 6.38
CA SER A 60 -1.17 2.57 7.24
C SER A 60 -1.55 3.84 6.50
N ASN A 61 -2.23 4.78 7.17
CA ASN A 61 -2.55 6.08 6.60
C ASN A 61 -1.23 6.82 6.28
N SER A 62 -1.25 7.73 5.32
CA SER A 62 -0.04 8.41 4.86
C SER A 62 -0.34 9.77 4.28
N ILE A 63 0.66 10.64 4.27
CA ILE A 63 0.63 11.90 3.53
C ILE A 63 0.93 11.59 2.06
N LEU A 64 0.08 12.10 1.17
CA LEU A 64 0.06 11.78 -0.25
C LEU A 64 0.25 13.03 -1.08
N GLN A 65 0.92 12.89 -2.23
CA GLN A 65 1.01 13.95 -3.24
C GLN A 65 0.73 13.39 -4.63
N HIS A 66 -0.13 14.09 -5.37
CA HIS A 66 -0.47 13.76 -6.75
C HIS A 66 0.70 14.09 -7.70
N GLN A 67 1.03 13.13 -8.56
CA GLN A 67 2.13 13.20 -9.51
C GLN A 67 1.63 13.52 -10.92
N PRO A 68 2.50 14.05 -11.82
CA PRO A 68 2.10 14.38 -13.19
C PRO A 68 1.60 13.19 -14.02
N ASP A 69 2.01 11.97 -13.70
CA ASP A 69 1.56 10.73 -14.35
C ASP A 69 0.19 10.24 -13.84
N GLY A 70 -0.41 10.97 -12.90
CA GLY A 70 -1.69 10.70 -12.24
C GLY A 70 -1.55 9.92 -10.94
N SER A 71 -0.38 9.33 -10.67
CA SER A 71 -0.18 8.49 -9.49
C SER A 71 -0.09 9.31 -8.20
N TYR A 72 -0.14 8.63 -7.05
CA TYR A 72 -0.03 9.24 -5.72
C TYR A 72 1.22 8.75 -5.02
N GLU A 73 2.17 9.65 -4.76
CA GLU A 73 3.39 9.36 -4.01
C GLU A 73 3.09 9.42 -2.50
N VAL A 74 3.51 8.38 -1.78
CA VAL A 74 3.52 8.36 -0.32
C VAL A 74 4.73 9.17 0.18
N LEU A 75 4.46 10.33 0.77
CA LEU A 75 5.49 11.22 1.31
C LEU A 75 5.92 10.86 2.73
N ALA A 76 4.97 10.46 3.56
CA ALA A 76 5.21 10.06 4.95
C ALA A 76 4.08 9.14 5.45
N ALA A 77 4.42 7.89 5.80
CA ALA A 77 3.48 6.98 6.44
C ALA A 77 3.30 7.31 7.93
N THR A 78 2.11 7.07 8.46
CA THR A 78 1.79 7.14 9.88
C THR A 78 1.41 5.77 10.43
N ASP A 79 1.34 5.59 11.74
CA ASP A 79 0.98 4.31 12.37
C ASP A 79 -0.51 4.18 12.72
N ALA A 80 -1.32 5.20 12.42
CA ALA A 80 -2.77 5.20 12.59
C ALA A 80 -3.45 6.12 11.56
N THR A 81 -4.44 6.93 11.95
CA THR A 81 -5.22 7.80 11.06
C THR A 81 -4.75 9.25 11.10
N ILE A 82 -4.86 9.92 9.95
CA ILE A 82 -4.78 11.38 9.84
C ILE A 82 -6.21 11.85 9.54
N ASP A 83 -6.76 12.69 10.40
CA ASP A 83 -8.18 13.06 10.34
C ASP A 83 -8.35 14.51 9.82
N SER A 84 -7.32 15.37 9.96
CA SER A 84 -7.41 16.75 9.50
C SER A 84 -6.06 17.35 9.10
N MET A 85 -6.09 18.26 8.13
CA MET A 85 -4.92 18.96 7.62
C MET A 85 -5.25 20.43 7.34
N CYS A 86 -4.33 21.34 7.66
CA CYS A 86 -4.44 22.73 7.23
C CYS A 86 -3.08 23.33 6.84
N SER A 87 -3.08 24.16 5.79
CA SER A 87 -1.89 24.89 5.37
C SER A 87 -1.65 26.08 6.29
N PHE A 88 -0.49 26.10 6.96
CA PHE A 88 -0.15 27.14 7.92
C PHE A 88 0.66 28.25 7.24
N LEU A 89 -0.01 29.38 7.02
CA LEU A 89 0.59 30.61 6.49
C LEU A 89 0.70 31.66 7.58
N ARG A 90 1.79 32.42 7.53
CA ARG A 90 1.93 33.67 8.28
C ARG A 90 1.11 34.79 7.64
N ARG A 91 0.92 35.87 8.39
CA ARG A 91 0.21 37.07 7.91
C ARG A 91 0.89 37.72 6.71
N ASP A 92 2.21 37.56 6.56
CA ASP A 92 2.97 38.04 5.40
C ASP A 92 2.92 37.12 4.17
N GLY A 93 2.22 35.98 4.26
CA GLY A 93 2.11 34.97 3.20
C GLY A 93 3.22 33.91 3.20
N THR A 94 4.13 33.94 4.17
CA THR A 94 5.16 32.90 4.32
C THR A 94 4.49 31.57 4.68
N PHE A 95 4.82 30.51 3.94
CA PHE A 95 4.35 29.15 4.18
C PHE A 95 5.30 28.43 5.16
N GLU A 96 4.78 28.02 6.32
CA GLU A 96 5.56 27.31 7.35
C GLU A 96 5.52 25.79 7.16
N GLY A 97 4.40 25.29 6.64
CA GLY A 97 4.14 23.86 6.46
C GLY A 97 2.66 23.54 6.60
N ILE A 98 2.37 22.26 6.74
CA ILE A 98 1.03 21.71 6.92
C ILE A 98 0.92 21.20 8.35
N ILE A 99 -0.10 21.65 9.07
CA ILE A 99 -0.47 21.04 10.33
C ILE A 99 -1.26 19.77 10.01
N VAL A 100 -0.80 18.66 10.55
CA VAL A 100 -1.40 17.32 10.36
C VAL A 100 -1.90 16.88 11.73
N GLY A 101 -3.22 16.65 11.85
CA GLY A 101 -3.88 16.16 13.05
C GLY A 101 -4.51 14.79 12.83
N GLY A 102 -4.54 13.94 13.86
CA GLY A 102 -5.21 12.65 13.84
C GLY A 102 -5.03 11.82 15.10
N ASN A 103 -5.06 10.50 14.96
CA ASN A 103 -4.92 9.50 16.04
C ASN A 103 -3.60 8.71 15.97
N PHE A 104 -2.51 9.34 15.51
CA PHE A 104 -1.22 8.68 15.34
C PHE A 104 -0.25 8.88 16.49
N THR A 105 0.73 7.97 16.60
CA THR A 105 1.87 8.10 17.53
C THR A 105 3.21 8.24 16.82
N SER A 106 3.23 8.13 15.48
CA SER A 106 4.38 8.35 14.63
C SER A 106 3.96 8.87 13.26
N LEU A 107 4.76 9.77 12.69
CA LEU A 107 4.61 10.24 11.32
C LEU A 107 5.98 10.24 10.65
N GLY A 108 6.10 9.60 9.48
CA GLY A 108 7.36 9.44 8.75
C GLY A 108 8.49 8.82 9.58
N GLY A 109 8.15 7.96 10.55
CA GLY A 109 9.10 7.36 11.49
C GLY A 109 9.53 8.26 12.65
N VAL A 110 9.04 9.50 12.72
CA VAL A 110 9.27 10.43 13.84
C VAL A 110 8.20 10.23 14.90
N ALA A 111 8.61 10.01 16.15
CA ALA A 111 7.69 9.91 17.28
C ALA A 111 6.98 11.25 17.51
N THR A 112 5.67 11.28 17.26
CA THR A 112 4.82 12.47 17.42
C THR A 112 3.39 12.02 17.65
N ARG A 113 2.73 12.57 18.67
CA ARG A 113 1.40 12.13 19.08
C ARG A 113 0.36 13.11 18.56
N SER A 114 -0.57 12.59 17.75
CA SER A 114 -1.83 13.21 17.35
C SER A 114 -1.74 14.47 16.50
N ILE A 115 -0.60 15.17 16.52
CA ILE A 115 -0.37 16.38 15.75
C ILE A 115 1.10 16.50 15.33
N ALA A 116 1.34 17.07 14.16
CA ALA A 116 2.68 17.39 13.68
C ALA A 116 2.65 18.56 12.69
N LEU A 117 3.78 19.24 12.54
CA LEU A 117 4.01 20.17 11.43
C LEU A 117 4.87 19.46 10.37
N TYR A 118 4.34 19.33 9.15
CA TYR A 118 5.01 18.74 8.01
C TYR A 118 5.40 19.80 6.98
N ASN A 119 6.67 19.87 6.60
CA ASN A 119 7.12 20.71 5.50
C ASN A 119 7.27 19.86 4.22
N PRO A 120 6.42 20.05 3.19
CA PRO A 120 6.44 19.25 1.96
C PRO A 120 7.69 19.51 1.09
N ASP A 121 8.27 20.72 1.14
CA ASP A 121 9.45 21.06 0.34
C ASP A 121 10.71 20.38 0.87
N SER A 122 10.91 20.39 2.19
CA SER A 122 12.07 19.77 2.83
C SER A 122 11.83 18.32 3.29
N ARG A 123 10.58 17.84 3.22
CA ARG A 123 10.11 16.56 3.78
C ARG A 123 10.45 16.39 5.27
N ILE A 124 10.49 17.50 6.04
CA ILE A 124 10.81 17.49 7.47
C ILE A 124 9.52 17.45 8.29
N ILE A 125 9.52 16.60 9.31
CA ILE A 125 8.43 16.48 10.28
C ILE A 125 8.91 17.07 11.61
N THR A 126 8.14 18.02 12.14
CA THR A 126 8.40 18.67 13.43
C THR A 126 7.31 18.24 14.42
N PRO A 127 7.67 17.46 15.47
CA PRO A 127 6.73 17.06 16.51
C PRO A 127 6.18 18.26 17.29
N LEU A 128 4.90 18.21 17.65
CA LEU A 128 4.24 19.21 18.49
C LEU A 128 3.81 18.54 19.82
N PRO A 129 4.72 18.34 20.78
CA PRO A 129 4.42 17.64 22.03
C PRO A 129 3.56 18.50 22.96
N GLY A 130 2.73 17.87 23.78
CA GLY A 130 1.88 18.55 24.77
C GLY A 130 0.39 18.21 24.66
N LEU A 131 0.01 17.44 23.64
CA LEU A 131 -1.30 16.85 23.46
C LEU A 131 -1.22 15.34 23.70
N GLU A 132 -2.20 14.81 24.44
CA GLU A 132 -2.44 13.37 24.53
C GLU A 132 -3.90 13.13 24.14
N GLY A 133 -4.18 12.24 23.18
CA GLY A 133 -5.53 11.93 22.69
C GLY A 133 -5.63 11.91 21.17
N THR A 134 -6.78 12.27 20.58
CA THR A 134 -7.01 12.33 19.13
C THR A 134 -7.33 13.75 18.70
N VAL A 135 -6.74 14.21 17.59
CA VAL A 135 -7.08 15.50 16.97
C VAL A 135 -7.99 15.25 15.78
N ALA A 136 -9.25 15.64 15.88
CA ALA A 136 -10.25 15.45 14.82
C ALA A 136 -10.25 16.60 13.80
N ALA A 137 -9.97 17.84 14.24
CA ALA A 137 -10.00 19.00 13.36
C ALA A 137 -8.93 20.03 13.70
N VAL A 138 -8.36 20.64 12.64
CA VAL A 138 -7.42 21.76 12.75
C VAL A 138 -7.85 22.92 11.86
N LEU A 139 -7.79 24.14 12.40
CA LEU A 139 -8.07 25.38 11.68
C LEU A 139 -6.85 26.31 11.76
N CYS A 140 -6.22 26.56 10.61
CA CYS A 140 -5.11 27.50 10.48
C CYS A 140 -5.64 28.91 10.19
N ASP A 141 -5.68 29.80 11.20
CA ASP A 141 -6.10 31.21 11.03
C ASP A 141 -4.89 32.09 10.67
N GLN A 142 -4.71 32.36 9.37
CA GLN A 142 -3.62 33.19 8.84
C GLN A 142 -3.63 34.62 9.42
N GLU A 143 -4.81 35.20 9.68
CA GLU A 143 -4.90 36.57 10.17
C GLU A 143 -4.31 36.72 11.58
N ARG A 144 -4.47 35.69 12.41
CA ARG A 144 -4.00 35.64 13.80
C ARG A 144 -2.72 34.83 13.99
N GLU A 145 -2.18 34.22 12.94
CA GLU A 145 -1.02 33.33 13.01
C GLU A 145 -1.18 32.25 14.10
N THR A 146 -2.43 31.76 14.23
CA THR A 146 -2.88 30.85 15.27
C THR A 146 -3.54 29.64 14.63
N VAL A 147 -3.20 28.46 15.12
CA VAL A 147 -3.84 27.20 14.78
C VAL A 147 -4.79 26.86 15.92
N TYR A 148 -6.08 26.63 15.62
CA TYR A 148 -7.04 26.08 16.57
C TYR A 148 -7.11 24.58 16.36
N ILE A 149 -7.00 23.82 17.45
CA ILE A 149 -6.95 22.37 17.46
C ILE A 149 -8.14 21.90 18.26
N ALA A 150 -8.92 21.00 17.67
CA ALA A 150 -10.13 20.41 18.23
C ALA A 150 -10.08 18.88 18.10
N GLY A 151 -10.66 18.18 19.07
CA GLY A 151 -10.67 16.73 19.06
C GLY A 151 -11.12 16.13 20.38
N SER A 152 -10.51 15.01 20.71
CA SER A 152 -10.77 14.21 21.90
C SER A 152 -9.46 13.99 22.65
N PHE A 153 -9.03 15.01 23.40
CA PHE A 153 -7.70 15.06 24.00
C PHE A 153 -7.67 15.87 25.29
N ASP A 154 -6.66 15.62 26.10
CA ASP A 154 -6.28 16.46 27.23
C ASP A 154 -4.95 17.17 26.94
N ALA A 155 -4.87 18.45 27.28
CA ALA A 155 -3.64 19.23 27.16
C ALA A 155 -3.52 20.28 28.26
N ALA A 156 -2.46 20.20 29.06
CA ALA A 156 -2.24 21.07 30.21
C ALA A 156 -3.46 21.10 31.16
N ASN A 157 -4.23 22.21 31.16
CA ASN A 157 -5.45 22.38 31.97
C ASN A 157 -6.70 22.60 31.08
N THR A 158 -6.70 22.10 29.84
CA THR A 158 -7.81 22.23 28.89
C THR A 158 -8.13 20.87 28.27
N SER A 159 -9.39 20.65 27.92
CA SER A 159 -9.89 19.42 27.29
C SER A 159 -10.52 19.70 25.92
N ASN A 160 -10.27 18.84 24.95
CA ASN A 160 -10.93 18.79 23.62
C ASN A 160 -10.73 20.00 22.69
N ALA A 161 -10.21 21.14 23.18
CA ALA A 161 -9.83 22.28 22.35
C ALA A 161 -8.64 23.05 22.94
N ILE A 162 -7.73 23.49 22.07
CA ILE A 162 -6.56 24.33 22.40
C ILE A 162 -6.14 25.17 21.19
N ALA A 163 -5.35 26.22 21.42
CA ALA A 163 -4.70 26.96 20.34
C ALA A 163 -3.18 26.79 20.37
N TRP A 164 -2.55 26.87 19.20
CA TRP A 164 -1.10 26.88 19.03
C TRP A 164 -0.68 28.08 18.18
N THR A 165 0.42 28.73 18.56
CA THR A 165 0.89 29.94 17.89
C THR A 165 2.24 29.74 17.23
N VAL A 166 2.57 30.58 16.25
CA VAL A 166 3.81 30.51 15.46
C VAL A 166 5.11 30.51 16.30
N ASP A 167 5.08 31.07 17.52
CA ASP A 167 6.22 31.05 18.45
C ASP A 167 6.44 29.69 19.14
N GLY A 168 5.64 28.67 18.79
CA GLY A 168 5.71 27.32 19.34
C GLY A 168 5.03 27.16 20.70
N ALA A 169 4.16 28.10 21.08
CA ALA A 169 3.50 28.12 22.38
C ALA A 169 2.04 27.63 22.31
N TRP A 170 1.72 26.61 23.11
CA TRP A 170 0.35 26.22 23.43
C TRP A 170 -0.37 27.32 24.22
N GLN A 171 -1.60 27.63 23.82
CA GLN A 171 -2.45 28.62 24.46
C GLN A 171 -3.77 27.98 24.87
N THR A 172 -4.04 27.99 26.17
CA THR A 172 -5.35 27.61 26.72
C THR A 172 -6.38 28.66 26.33
N LEU A 173 -7.50 28.20 25.77
CA LEU A 173 -8.63 29.06 25.45
C LEU A 173 -9.29 29.58 26.75
N PRO A 174 -9.93 30.76 26.76
CA PRO A 174 -10.44 31.40 27.98
C PRO A 174 -11.54 30.60 28.70
N PHE A 175 -12.04 29.54 28.07
CA PHE A 175 -13.07 28.62 28.57
C PHE A 175 -12.53 27.23 28.97
N ALA A 176 -11.22 27.00 28.89
CA ALA A 176 -10.55 25.73 29.20
C ALA A 176 -11.12 24.51 28.46
N GLY A 177 -11.61 24.72 27.23
CA GLY A 177 -12.05 23.65 26.35
C GLY A 177 -13.49 23.18 26.61
N PHE A 178 -13.79 21.93 26.29
CA PHE A 178 -15.16 21.39 26.29
C PHE A 178 -15.29 20.11 27.13
N ASP A 179 -16.50 19.84 27.59
CA ASP A 179 -16.85 18.67 28.41
C ASP A 179 -17.00 17.35 27.62
N ALA A 180 -17.01 17.42 26.29
CA ALA A 180 -17.04 16.28 25.38
C ALA A 180 -16.22 16.56 24.09
N PRO A 181 -15.99 15.53 23.24
CA PRO A 181 -15.22 15.68 22.00
C PRO A 181 -15.76 16.75 21.05
N VAL A 182 -14.82 17.39 20.34
CA VAL A 182 -15.10 18.37 19.29
C VAL A 182 -14.63 17.77 17.96
N GLU A 183 -15.55 17.62 17.02
CA GLU A 183 -15.29 16.95 15.73
C GLU A 183 -14.90 17.95 14.63
N SER A 184 -15.33 19.21 14.73
CA SER A 184 -15.10 20.19 13.69
C SER A 184 -14.83 21.59 14.25
N VAL A 185 -14.00 22.36 13.53
CA VAL A 185 -13.73 23.76 13.83
C VAL A 185 -13.64 24.56 12.53
N THR A 186 -14.31 25.70 12.47
CA THR A 186 -14.26 26.60 11.30
C THR A 186 -14.25 28.06 11.71
N LYS A 187 -13.91 28.94 10.77
CA LYS A 187 -14.01 30.40 10.95
C LYS A 187 -15.30 30.89 10.31
N ALA A 188 -16.17 31.49 11.10
CA ALA A 188 -17.41 32.08 10.61
C ALA A 188 -17.14 33.40 9.84
N PRO A 189 -18.07 33.86 8.96
CA PRO A 189 -17.90 35.09 8.18
C PRO A 189 -17.67 36.36 9.01
N ASN A 190 -18.15 36.38 10.26
CA ASN A 190 -17.93 37.46 11.23
C ASN A 190 -16.52 37.44 11.86
N GLY A 191 -15.67 36.46 11.52
CA GLY A 191 -14.31 36.30 12.04
C GLY A 191 -14.21 35.53 13.35
N HIS A 192 -15.33 35.08 13.92
CA HIS A 192 -15.36 34.20 15.09
C HIS A 192 -14.95 32.77 14.73
N ILE A 193 -14.52 32.02 15.74
CA ILE A 193 -14.19 30.60 15.62
C ILE A 193 -15.35 29.78 16.14
N VAL A 194 -15.85 28.84 15.35
CA VAL A 194 -16.99 28.01 15.70
C VAL A 194 -16.53 26.58 15.87
N PHE A 195 -16.88 25.99 17.00
CA PHE A 195 -16.60 24.60 17.35
C PHE A 195 -17.88 23.78 17.27
N GLY A 196 -17.79 22.58 16.68
CA GLY A 196 -18.88 21.63 16.53
C GLY A 196 -18.48 20.26 17.07
N GLY A 197 -19.34 19.62 17.84
CA GLY A 197 -19.07 18.30 18.43
C GLY A 197 -20.24 17.76 19.23
N GLN A 198 -19.93 17.07 20.33
CA GLN A 198 -20.90 16.37 21.19
C GLN A 198 -21.05 17.03 22.58
N PHE A 199 -20.48 18.22 22.77
CA PHE A 199 -20.38 18.87 24.07
C PHE A 199 -21.67 19.58 24.51
N THR A 200 -21.84 19.66 25.82
CA THR A 200 -22.99 20.34 26.47
C THR A 200 -22.58 21.50 27.37
N GLY A 201 -21.28 21.68 27.58
CA GLY A 201 -20.69 22.70 28.45
C GLY A 201 -19.22 22.97 28.17
N LEU A 202 -18.68 23.95 28.90
CA LEU A 202 -17.29 24.41 28.81
C LEU A 202 -16.42 23.78 29.92
N GLY A 203 -15.10 23.72 29.75
CA GLY A 203 -14.20 23.05 30.69
C GLY A 203 -14.00 23.78 32.03
N ASN A 204 -14.01 25.11 32.03
CA ASN A 204 -13.73 25.94 33.22
C ASN A 204 -14.89 26.06 34.23
N THR A 205 -16.03 25.42 33.96
CA THR A 205 -17.21 25.45 34.83
C THR A 205 -17.39 24.19 35.66
N SER A 206 -16.50 23.21 35.50
CA SER A 206 -16.45 22.01 36.35
C SER A 206 -16.02 22.39 37.77
N THR A 207 -16.96 22.32 38.72
CA THR A 207 -16.68 22.76 40.10
C THR A 207 -15.62 21.90 40.78
N THR A 208 -14.51 22.52 41.19
CA THR A 208 -13.41 21.93 41.98
C THR A 208 -13.85 21.40 43.36
N SER A 209 -15.06 21.70 43.81
CA SER A 209 -15.62 21.19 45.07
C SER A 209 -16.06 19.73 45.00
N SER A 210 -16.30 19.16 43.81
CA SER A 210 -16.86 17.81 43.70
C SER A 210 -15.82 16.68 43.69
N GLN A 211 -14.53 16.95 43.49
CA GLN A 211 -13.51 15.88 43.48
C GLN A 211 -13.11 15.36 44.87
N ARG A 212 -13.19 16.20 45.93
CA ARG A 212 -12.85 15.79 47.30
C ARG A 212 -13.80 14.74 47.89
N ASP A 213 -15.09 14.81 47.54
CA ASP A 213 -16.12 13.89 48.02
C ASP A 213 -16.31 12.64 47.11
N ARG A 214 -15.60 12.56 45.98
CA ARG A 214 -15.82 11.55 44.91
C ARG A 214 -14.65 10.57 44.69
N ALA A 215 -13.78 10.37 45.69
CA ALA A 215 -12.74 9.32 45.65
C ALA A 215 -13.37 7.92 45.84
N THR A 216 -13.99 7.38 44.78
CA THR A 216 -14.91 6.23 44.85
C THR A 216 -14.25 4.88 44.60
N GLN A 217 -13.18 4.78 43.79
CA GLN A 217 -12.52 3.51 43.50
C GLN A 217 -11.34 3.24 44.44
N GLN A 218 -11.37 2.12 45.16
CA GLN A 218 -10.23 1.66 45.97
C GLN A 218 -9.19 0.97 45.08
N ILE A 219 -7.93 1.39 45.17
CA ILE A 219 -6.80 0.74 44.49
C ILE A 219 -6.51 -0.61 45.19
N PRO A 220 -6.45 -1.73 44.45
CA PRO A 220 -6.25 -3.05 45.04
C PRO A 220 -4.83 -3.23 45.56
N LEU A 221 -4.66 -3.18 46.87
CA LEU A 221 -3.39 -3.52 47.54
C LEU A 221 -3.18 -5.05 47.68
N PRO A 222 -4.17 -5.85 48.12
CA PRO A 222 -4.02 -7.30 48.26
C PRO A 222 -3.98 -7.99 46.89
N GLY A 223 -3.02 -8.92 46.70
CA GLY A 223 -2.89 -9.70 45.45
C GLY A 223 -2.26 -8.94 44.28
N SER A 224 -2.47 -7.63 44.21
CA SER A 224 -2.00 -6.74 43.14
C SER A 224 -0.66 -6.05 43.41
N ALA A 225 -0.27 -5.89 44.68
CA ALA A 225 0.98 -5.23 45.06
C ALA A 225 1.98 -6.18 45.76
N ASN A 226 3.26 -6.05 45.41
CA ASN A 226 4.36 -6.67 46.15
C ASN A 226 4.83 -5.75 47.28
N VAL A 227 4.48 -6.14 48.52
CA VAL A 227 4.77 -5.38 49.72
C VAL A 227 6.15 -5.72 50.29
N THR A 228 6.95 -4.68 50.49
CA THR A 228 8.26 -4.71 51.14
C THR A 228 8.25 -3.82 52.38
N VAL A 229 8.89 -4.27 53.45
CA VAL A 229 8.97 -3.54 54.72
C VAL A 229 10.43 -3.42 55.17
N GLY A 230 10.76 -2.34 55.86
CA GLY A 230 12.07 -2.11 56.46
C GLY A 230 11.94 -1.68 57.91
N GLY A 231 12.89 -2.06 58.77
CA GLY A 231 12.85 -1.76 60.21
C GLY A 231 11.80 -2.57 61.00
N ALA A 232 11.21 -3.61 60.39
CA ALA A 232 10.12 -4.43 60.95
C ALA A 232 10.29 -5.93 60.62
N SER A 233 9.52 -6.79 61.27
CA SER A 233 9.31 -8.18 60.83
C SER A 233 8.44 -8.23 59.57
N ASN A 234 8.59 -9.28 58.76
CA ASN A 234 7.69 -9.57 57.63
C ASN A 234 6.30 -10.07 58.06
N THR A 235 6.07 -10.29 59.36
CA THR A 235 4.79 -10.71 59.92
C THR A 235 3.70 -9.66 59.63
N ASN A 236 2.53 -10.10 59.18
CA ASN A 236 1.33 -9.26 58.94
C ASN A 236 1.49 -8.12 57.91
N LYS A 237 2.63 -8.01 57.20
CA LYS A 237 2.89 -6.91 56.25
C LYS A 237 1.81 -6.79 55.16
N ASP A 238 1.27 -7.92 54.71
CA ASP A 238 0.25 -8.00 53.66
C ASP A 238 -1.18 -7.94 54.25
N ALA A 239 -1.35 -8.31 55.53
CA ALA A 239 -2.66 -8.43 56.17
C ALA A 239 -3.32 -7.09 56.47
N ILE A 240 -2.52 -6.03 56.68
CA ILE A 240 -3.02 -4.66 56.90
C ILE A 240 -3.55 -4.00 55.62
N ALA A 241 -3.38 -4.62 54.44
CA ALA A 241 -4.02 -4.16 53.19
C ALA A 241 -5.52 -4.53 53.11
N CYS A 242 -6.03 -5.31 54.09
CA CYS A 242 -7.42 -5.72 54.21
C CYS A 242 -8.01 -5.34 55.58
N PRO A 243 -8.05 -4.05 55.95
CA PRO A 243 -8.60 -3.66 57.25
C PRO A 243 -10.11 -3.91 57.28
N SER A 244 -10.58 -4.66 58.29
CA SER A 244 -12.00 -4.77 58.64
C SER A 244 -12.22 -4.12 60.00
N ASN A 245 -13.38 -3.47 60.19
CA ASN A 245 -13.75 -2.89 61.47
C ASN A 245 -13.73 -3.99 62.55
N GLY A 246 -12.75 -3.94 63.46
CA GLY A 246 -12.54 -4.92 64.53
C GLY A 246 -11.46 -5.99 64.27
N SER A 247 -10.70 -5.91 63.18
CA SER A 247 -9.48 -6.72 62.97
C SER A 247 -8.41 -6.37 64.02
N SER A 248 -7.87 -7.38 64.70
CA SER A 248 -6.75 -7.23 65.65
C SER A 248 -5.36 -7.36 64.99
N VAL A 249 -5.31 -7.32 63.64
CA VAL A 249 -4.09 -7.57 62.88
C VAL A 249 -3.31 -6.27 62.70
N GLU A 250 -2.15 -6.18 63.34
CA GLU A 250 -1.27 -5.02 63.28
C GLU A 250 0.08 -5.42 62.65
N TRP A 251 0.62 -4.52 61.83
CA TRP A 251 2.01 -4.53 61.42
C TRP A 251 2.80 -3.53 62.27
N LYS A 252 3.91 -3.97 62.85
CA LYS A 252 4.72 -3.17 63.79
C LYS A 252 6.20 -3.17 63.43
N LEU A 253 6.83 -2.04 63.68
CA LEU A 253 8.27 -1.86 63.65
C LEU A 253 8.95 -2.63 64.79
N ASN A 254 10.25 -2.87 64.66
CA ASN A 254 11.08 -3.30 65.77
C ASN A 254 11.16 -2.17 66.81
N ALA A 255 11.34 -2.54 68.08
CA ALA A 255 11.42 -1.57 69.17
C ALA A 255 12.49 -0.49 68.88
N ASP A 256 12.14 0.76 69.13
CA ASP A 256 13.00 1.94 68.99
C ASP A 256 13.68 2.10 67.61
N THR A 257 13.09 1.55 66.55
CA THR A 257 13.67 1.53 65.20
C THR A 257 12.72 2.16 64.17
N PRO A 258 13.14 3.20 63.42
CA PRO A 258 12.33 3.73 62.32
C PRO A 258 12.27 2.73 61.16
N GLY A 259 11.21 2.80 60.37
CA GLY A 259 10.99 1.84 59.29
C GLY A 259 9.99 2.31 58.26
N PHE A 260 9.69 1.42 57.32
CA PHE A 260 8.81 1.74 56.21
C PHE A 260 7.96 0.56 55.77
N TRP A 261 6.84 0.90 55.13
CA TRP A 261 5.99 0.00 54.39
C TRP A 261 5.89 0.48 52.94
N ARG A 262 6.18 -0.39 51.98
CA ARG A 262 6.22 -0.03 50.55
C ARG A 262 5.45 -1.04 49.72
N ALA A 263 4.57 -0.54 48.86
CA ALA A 263 3.87 -1.32 47.85
C ALA A 263 4.45 -1.05 46.45
N ASN A 264 4.66 -2.11 45.67
CA ASN A 264 5.06 -2.04 44.26
C ASN A 264 4.01 -2.75 43.41
N PHE A 265 3.52 -2.10 42.38
CA PHE A 265 2.44 -2.60 41.54
C PHE A 265 2.94 -2.89 40.12
N ASP A 266 2.26 -3.81 39.44
CA ASP A 266 2.46 -4.09 38.01
C ASP A 266 1.58 -3.19 37.11
N PHE A 267 0.97 -2.15 37.69
CA PHE A 267 0.18 -1.12 37.02
C PHE A 267 0.37 0.24 37.70
N GLY A 268 0.19 1.33 36.94
CA GLY A 268 0.18 2.70 37.45
C GLY A 268 -1.24 3.22 37.79
N PHE A 269 -1.30 4.10 38.77
CA PHE A 269 -2.54 4.70 39.32
C PHE A 269 -2.29 6.13 39.81
N GLU A 270 -3.36 6.88 40.05
CA GLU A 270 -3.33 8.27 40.53
C GLU A 270 -4.18 8.42 41.79
N PRO A 271 -3.57 8.40 42.99
CA PRO A 271 -4.33 8.41 44.23
C PRO A 271 -4.83 9.81 44.58
N THR A 272 -6.07 9.89 45.08
CA THR A 272 -6.72 11.12 45.53
C THR A 272 -7.02 11.11 47.03
N ARG A 273 -7.13 9.93 47.66
CA ARG A 273 -7.30 9.78 49.12
C ARG A 273 -6.52 8.60 49.68
N LEU A 274 -5.86 8.81 50.82
CA LEU A 274 -5.18 7.80 51.63
C LEU A 274 -5.90 7.67 52.98
N ARG A 275 -6.27 6.45 53.35
CA ARG A 275 -6.87 6.12 54.65
C ARG A 275 -5.93 5.23 55.46
N LEU A 276 -5.64 5.64 56.69
CA LEU A 276 -4.74 4.92 57.60
C LEU A 276 -5.43 4.55 58.91
N PHE A 277 -5.19 3.32 59.38
CA PHE A 277 -5.62 2.84 60.68
C PHE A 277 -4.39 2.70 61.58
N ASN A 278 -4.42 3.35 62.74
CA ASN A 278 -3.22 3.51 63.56
C ASN A 278 -2.94 2.28 64.43
N ALA A 279 -1.66 1.89 64.57
CA ALA A 279 -1.18 0.91 65.54
C ALA A 279 0.12 1.37 66.23
N GLY A 280 0.13 2.64 66.68
CA GLY A 280 1.23 3.26 67.43
C GLY A 280 2.05 4.27 66.63
N THR A 281 1.70 4.60 65.39
CA THR A 281 2.37 5.64 64.59
C THR A 281 1.93 7.05 65.02
N LYS A 282 2.88 7.98 65.15
CA LYS A 282 2.61 9.39 65.49
C LYS A 282 2.87 10.32 64.32
N GLU A 283 3.96 10.11 63.58
CA GLU A 283 4.29 10.86 62.37
C GLU A 283 4.67 9.92 61.23
N PHE A 284 4.17 10.22 60.04
CA PHE A 284 4.52 9.51 58.81
C PHE A 284 4.77 10.47 57.65
N ARG A 285 5.36 9.95 56.58
CA ARG A 285 5.39 10.62 55.26
C ARG A 285 5.05 9.65 54.14
N PHE A 286 4.51 10.19 53.06
CA PHE A 286 4.17 9.45 51.84
C PHE A 286 5.13 9.83 50.71
N THR A 287 5.78 8.84 50.10
CA THR A 287 6.70 9.02 48.97
C THR A 287 6.16 8.31 47.72
N ALA A 288 6.04 9.04 46.61
CA ALA A 288 5.59 8.52 45.32
C ALA A 288 6.78 8.11 44.44
N PHE A 289 6.64 7.00 43.71
CA PHE A 289 7.60 6.52 42.70
C PHE A 289 6.94 6.43 41.32
N PRO A 290 7.66 6.73 40.23
CA PRO A 290 9.13 6.80 40.13
C PRO A 290 9.76 8.16 40.45
N ILE A 291 8.95 9.22 40.65
CA ILE A 291 9.46 10.58 40.86
C ILE A 291 10.29 10.76 42.13
N ASN A 292 10.22 9.82 43.08
CA ASN A 292 10.89 9.85 44.38
C ASN A 292 10.61 11.15 45.16
N GLY A 293 9.38 11.65 45.01
CA GLY A 293 8.90 12.90 45.60
C GLY A 293 8.03 12.64 46.83
N ILE A 294 8.13 13.53 47.83
CA ILE A 294 7.24 13.54 49.00
C ILE A 294 5.93 14.21 48.57
N MET A 295 4.80 13.56 48.88
CA MET A 295 3.48 14.07 48.50
C MET A 295 2.94 15.02 49.57
N ASN A 296 2.35 16.13 49.13
CA ASN A 296 1.61 17.04 50.00
C ASN A 296 0.20 16.50 50.23
N LEU A 297 -0.19 16.40 51.50
CA LEU A 297 -1.47 15.89 51.93
C LEU A 297 -2.24 16.96 52.70
N THR A 298 -3.56 16.89 52.62
CA THR A 298 -4.49 17.66 53.46
C THR A 298 -5.24 16.71 54.38
N TYR A 299 -5.57 17.16 55.58
CA TYR A 299 -6.34 16.39 56.55
C TYR A 299 -7.21 17.32 57.42
N THR A 300 -8.26 16.76 58.00
CA THR A 300 -9.10 17.46 58.98
C THR A 300 -8.52 17.28 60.37
N ASP A 301 -8.14 18.38 61.02
CA ASP A 301 -7.55 18.35 62.36
C ASP A 301 -8.60 17.88 63.39
N PRO A 302 -8.35 16.79 64.14
CA PRO A 302 -9.34 16.23 65.06
C PRO A 302 -9.69 17.11 66.26
N GLU A 303 -8.82 18.04 66.66
CA GLU A 303 -9.05 18.91 67.82
C GLU A 303 -9.82 20.19 67.44
N SER A 304 -9.54 20.73 66.25
CA SER A 304 -10.09 22.01 65.78
C SER A 304 -11.18 21.89 64.72
N GLY A 305 -11.24 20.77 63.98
CA GLY A 305 -12.12 20.57 62.83
C GLY A 305 -11.69 21.33 61.58
N ASP A 306 -10.57 22.06 61.61
CA ASP A 306 -10.05 22.83 60.49
C ASP A 306 -9.23 21.95 59.53
N GLU A 307 -9.26 22.28 58.24
CA GLU A 307 -8.40 21.64 57.23
C GLU A 307 -6.94 22.14 57.35
N ARG A 308 -5.99 21.20 57.41
CA ARG A 308 -4.55 21.46 57.53
C ARG A 308 -3.80 20.73 56.42
N VAL A 309 -2.60 21.23 56.09
CA VAL A 309 -1.69 20.63 55.10
C VAL A 309 -0.47 20.05 55.83
N CYS A 310 0.01 18.88 55.39
CA CYS A 310 1.26 18.26 55.83
C CYS A 310 2.02 17.63 54.66
N ASP A 311 3.32 17.39 54.84
CA ASP A 311 4.21 16.79 53.84
C ASP A 311 5.12 15.70 54.43
N ALA A 312 6.26 16.07 55.01
CA ALA A 312 7.28 15.16 55.52
C ALA A 312 7.00 14.67 56.96
N LEU A 313 6.08 15.32 57.67
CA LEU A 313 5.70 15.04 59.05
C LEU A 313 4.16 15.11 59.21
N CYS A 314 3.46 14.17 58.59
CA CYS A 314 2.00 14.09 58.70
C CYS A 314 1.59 13.44 60.03
N PRO A 315 0.77 14.11 60.86
CA PRO A 315 0.37 13.58 62.17
C PRO A 315 -0.69 12.48 62.03
N LEU A 316 -0.60 11.45 62.87
CA LEU A 316 -1.64 10.42 63.02
C LEU A 316 -2.02 10.27 64.50
N PRO A 317 -3.27 10.53 64.91
CA PRO A 317 -3.69 10.46 66.31
C PRO A 317 -3.74 9.01 66.80
N GLU A 318 -3.41 8.79 68.08
CA GLU A 318 -3.32 7.44 68.68
C GLU A 318 -4.65 6.68 68.61
N ASN A 319 -5.78 7.38 68.83
CA ASN A 319 -7.13 6.80 68.77
C ASN A 319 -8.05 7.72 67.95
N PRO A 320 -8.09 7.58 66.61
CA PRO A 320 -9.04 8.31 65.77
C PRO A 320 -10.49 7.93 66.13
N GLU A 321 -11.44 8.87 66.05
CA GLU A 321 -12.85 8.62 66.45
C GLU A 321 -13.50 7.45 65.68
N ASP A 322 -13.27 7.40 64.36
CA ASP A 322 -13.79 6.33 63.49
C ASP A 322 -12.83 5.13 63.36
N GLY A 323 -11.75 5.09 64.15
CA GLY A 323 -10.69 4.08 64.08
C GLY A 323 -9.72 4.24 62.89
N PHE A 324 -9.95 5.22 62.01
CA PHE A 324 -9.07 5.59 60.91
C PHE A 324 -8.98 7.12 60.75
N MET A 325 -8.05 7.57 59.93
CA MET A 325 -7.94 8.96 59.48
C MET A 325 -7.70 9.04 57.98
N ASP A 326 -8.38 9.99 57.33
CA ASP A 326 -8.25 10.25 55.90
C ASP A 326 -7.29 11.43 55.63
N PHE A 327 -6.50 11.26 54.58
CA PHE A 327 -5.58 12.25 54.02
C PHE A 327 -5.88 12.41 52.52
N PHE A 328 -5.94 13.63 52.01
CA PHE A 328 -6.24 13.92 50.61
C PHE A 328 -5.03 14.51 49.90
N PHE A 329 -4.78 14.06 48.67
CA PHE A 329 -3.62 14.53 47.90
C PHE A 329 -3.89 15.92 47.33
N VAL A 330 -2.91 16.83 47.47
CA VAL A 330 -3.03 18.21 46.94
C VAL A 330 -2.80 18.26 45.43
N ASN A 331 -1.89 17.43 44.92
CA ASN A 331 -1.61 17.27 43.49
C ASN A 331 -1.81 15.80 43.11
N ASN A 332 -2.49 15.56 41.99
CA ASN A 332 -2.58 14.21 41.42
C ASN A 332 -1.28 13.91 40.67
N VAL A 333 -0.61 12.82 41.08
CA VAL A 333 0.66 12.40 40.50
C VAL A 333 0.57 10.90 40.22
N GLY A 334 0.75 10.51 38.95
CA GLY A 334 0.81 9.12 38.55
C GLY A 334 1.96 8.36 39.23
N MET A 335 1.66 7.19 39.78
CA MET A 335 2.63 6.34 40.45
C MET A 335 2.33 4.85 40.26
N ASN A 336 3.36 4.02 40.28
CA ASN A 336 3.24 2.55 40.27
C ASN A 336 3.82 1.92 41.55
N SER A 337 4.33 2.75 42.45
CA SER A 337 4.81 2.34 43.76
C SER A 337 4.74 3.52 44.72
N PHE A 338 4.45 3.23 45.98
CA PHE A 338 4.54 4.22 47.05
C PHE A 338 5.16 3.61 48.30
N ARG A 339 5.70 4.49 49.15
CA ARG A 339 6.28 4.14 50.44
C ARG A 339 5.77 5.06 51.52
N ILE A 340 5.35 4.46 52.63
CA ILE A 340 5.04 5.13 53.89
C ILE A 340 6.21 4.92 54.83
N ASP A 341 6.87 6.01 55.21
CA ASP A 341 7.90 6.00 56.27
C ASP A 341 7.28 6.43 57.59
N ILE A 342 7.60 5.70 58.67
CA ILE A 342 7.23 6.06 60.03
C ILE A 342 8.46 6.63 60.74
N SER A 343 8.35 7.90 61.15
CA SER A 343 9.44 8.68 61.76
C SER A 343 9.29 8.89 63.27
N ASP A 344 8.07 8.84 63.79
CA ASP A 344 7.77 8.99 65.23
C ASP A 344 6.58 8.08 65.63
N TRP A 345 6.53 7.67 66.89
CA TRP A 345 5.55 6.69 67.39
C TRP A 345 5.13 6.90 68.85
N TYR A 346 3.95 6.40 69.18
CA TYR A 346 3.44 6.26 70.54
C TYR A 346 3.99 4.95 71.16
N GLY A 347 4.52 5.03 72.38
CA GLY A 347 5.06 3.86 73.08
C GLY A 347 6.42 3.38 72.54
N ASN A 348 6.65 2.06 72.49
CA ASN A 348 7.96 1.46 72.20
C ASN A 348 8.21 1.16 70.71
N ALA A 349 7.19 1.21 69.85
CA ALA A 349 7.31 0.97 68.40
C ALA A 349 6.11 1.53 67.64
N GLY A 350 6.36 2.05 66.43
CA GLY A 350 5.31 2.46 65.48
C GLY A 350 4.72 1.29 64.70
N GLY A 351 3.55 1.51 64.11
CA GLY A 351 2.84 0.49 63.35
C GLY A 351 1.54 0.98 62.74
N LEU A 352 0.98 0.16 61.84
CA LEU A 352 -0.30 0.39 61.19
C LEU A 352 -1.19 -0.85 61.33
N ALA A 353 -2.49 -0.62 61.54
CA ALA A 353 -3.52 -1.66 61.56
C ALA A 353 -4.22 -1.81 60.19
N GLY A 354 -4.02 -0.86 59.27
CA GLY A 354 -4.77 -0.79 58.02
C GLY A 354 -4.27 0.31 57.08
N ILE A 355 -4.26 0.02 55.78
CA ILE A 355 -3.97 0.98 54.70
C ILE A 355 -5.00 0.79 53.59
N GLN A 356 -5.64 1.88 53.15
CA GLN A 356 -6.45 1.91 51.92
C GLN A 356 -6.08 3.15 51.10
N LEU A 357 -6.08 2.99 49.78
CA LEU A 357 -5.76 4.04 48.82
C LEU A 357 -6.88 4.12 47.79
N PHE A 358 -7.30 5.33 47.43
CA PHE A 358 -8.43 5.57 46.53
C PHE A 358 -8.04 6.50 45.40
N GLN A 359 -8.73 6.37 44.27
CA GLN A 359 -8.65 7.26 43.11
C GLN A 359 -10.07 7.68 42.71
N SER A 360 -10.16 8.78 41.95
CA SER A 360 -11.46 9.36 41.56
C SER A 360 -12.03 8.77 40.28
N ASP A 361 -11.17 8.37 39.34
CA ASP A 361 -11.59 7.71 38.10
C ASP A 361 -11.86 6.21 38.32
N VAL A 362 -12.88 5.68 37.64
CA VAL A 362 -13.17 4.24 37.67
C VAL A 362 -12.42 3.57 36.53
N PHE A 363 -11.51 2.64 36.85
CA PHE A 363 -10.77 1.84 35.88
C PHE A 363 -11.19 0.37 35.95
N SER A 364 -11.26 -0.27 34.77
CA SER A 364 -11.28 -1.73 34.65
C SER A 364 -10.09 -2.20 33.82
N TYR A 365 -9.30 -3.12 34.37
CA TYR A 365 -8.08 -3.67 33.80
C TYR A 365 -8.34 -5.03 33.13
N ALA A 366 -7.60 -5.32 32.06
CA ALA A 366 -7.71 -6.59 31.35
C ALA A 366 -7.16 -7.76 32.17
N VAL A 367 -6.13 -7.49 32.98
CA VAL A 367 -5.62 -8.45 33.96
C VAL A 367 -6.55 -8.47 35.17
N ALA A 368 -7.24 -9.60 35.39
CA ALA A 368 -8.29 -9.72 36.40
C ALA A 368 -7.84 -9.31 37.81
N ASP A 369 -6.61 -9.67 38.20
CA ASP A 369 -6.06 -9.39 39.53
C ASP A 369 -5.91 -7.89 39.85
N PHE A 370 -5.95 -7.01 38.83
CA PHE A 370 -5.81 -5.55 38.98
C PHE A 370 -7.12 -4.82 39.21
N ASN A 371 -8.27 -5.51 39.12
CA ASN A 371 -9.56 -4.82 39.12
C ASN A 371 -10.08 -4.45 40.50
N GLU A 372 -9.79 -5.19 41.58
CA GLU A 372 -10.19 -4.81 42.94
C GLU A 372 -9.72 -5.79 44.04
N PRO A 373 -9.70 -5.36 45.32
CA PRO A 373 -9.11 -6.13 46.41
C PRO A 373 -9.99 -7.33 46.82
N ALA A 374 -9.36 -8.47 47.14
CA ALA A 374 -10.02 -9.70 47.58
C ALA A 374 -10.75 -9.62 48.96
N CYS A 375 -10.81 -8.45 49.59
CA CYS A 375 -11.29 -8.28 50.96
C CYS A 375 -12.39 -7.21 51.09
N GLY A 376 -13.54 -7.60 51.67
CA GLY A 376 -14.38 -6.72 52.50
C GLY A 376 -15.40 -5.78 51.82
N GLY A 377 -15.60 -5.83 50.51
CA GLY A 377 -16.70 -5.10 49.85
C GLY A 377 -18.02 -5.89 49.80
N PRO A 378 -19.20 -5.25 49.66
CA PRO A 378 -20.44 -5.96 49.36
C PRO A 378 -20.28 -6.79 48.08
N THR A 379 -20.57 -8.08 48.14
CA THR A 379 -20.56 -8.99 46.99
C THR A 379 -21.46 -8.44 45.87
N GLY A 380 -20.89 -8.16 44.69
CA GLY A 380 -21.61 -7.63 43.52
C GLY A 380 -21.36 -6.16 43.18
N THR A 381 -20.46 -5.48 43.89
CA THR A 381 -20.07 -4.08 43.64
C THR A 381 -18.63 -3.97 43.15
N LEU A 382 -18.13 -4.97 42.43
CA LEU A 382 -16.74 -5.00 42.00
C LEU A 382 -16.56 -4.66 40.52
N SER A 383 -15.38 -4.22 40.08
CA SER A 383 -14.98 -4.19 38.67
C SER A 383 -14.47 -5.58 38.28
N THR A 384 -14.87 -6.11 37.13
CA THR A 384 -14.46 -7.45 36.69
C THR A 384 -14.20 -7.47 35.20
N VAL A 385 -13.48 -8.49 34.76
CA VAL A 385 -13.19 -8.74 33.36
C VAL A 385 -13.46 -10.20 33.05
N THR A 386 -13.99 -10.47 31.85
CA THR A 386 -14.14 -11.82 31.31
C THR A 386 -13.47 -11.90 29.95
N THR A 387 -12.81 -13.02 29.66
CA THR A 387 -12.06 -13.23 28.42
C THR A 387 -12.54 -14.50 27.73
N THR A 388 -12.76 -14.44 26.42
CA THR A 388 -13.09 -15.58 25.56
C THR A 388 -12.09 -15.62 24.41
N GLY A 389 -11.55 -16.80 24.09
CA GLY A 389 -10.47 -16.96 23.11
C GLY A 389 -9.07 -17.07 23.74
N PRO A 390 -8.00 -17.12 22.92
CA PRO A 390 -6.64 -17.51 23.33
C PRO A 390 -5.84 -16.35 23.95
N TRP A 391 -6.36 -15.71 24.99
CA TRP A 391 -5.70 -14.59 25.68
C TRP A 391 -4.54 -15.04 26.58
N PHE A 392 -3.41 -14.32 26.51
CA PHE A 392 -2.26 -14.51 27.38
C PHE A 392 -1.67 -13.16 27.85
N GLN A 393 -1.03 -13.16 29.02
CA GLN A 393 -0.53 -11.95 29.67
C GLN A 393 0.86 -11.54 29.14
N MET A 394 1.04 -10.24 28.92
CA MET A 394 2.28 -9.59 28.51
C MET A 394 2.91 -8.80 29.67
N SER A 395 4.20 -8.50 29.56
CA SER A 395 4.86 -7.54 30.47
C SER A 395 4.41 -6.12 30.14
N SER A 396 4.58 -5.18 31.06
CA SER A 396 4.19 -3.79 30.84
C SER A 396 5.07 -3.08 29.81
N PHE A 397 6.32 -3.51 29.62
CA PHE A 397 7.33 -2.77 28.82
C PHE A 397 7.38 -1.29 29.23
N ASP A 398 7.20 -0.34 28.31
CA ASP A 398 7.10 1.09 28.66
C ASP A 398 5.65 1.54 28.93
N SER A 399 4.67 0.63 28.82
CA SER A 399 3.28 0.91 29.13
C SER A 399 2.99 0.98 30.62
N VAL A 400 1.89 1.65 30.97
CA VAL A 400 1.48 1.90 32.36
C VAL A 400 1.12 0.62 33.12
N SER A 401 0.74 -0.46 32.43
CA SER A 401 0.26 -1.70 33.05
C SER A 401 0.61 -2.93 32.21
N LYS A 402 0.77 -4.09 32.87
CA LYS A 402 0.72 -5.37 32.16
C LYS A 402 -0.63 -5.52 31.45
N TYR A 403 -0.63 -6.12 30.27
CA TYR A 403 -1.81 -6.21 29.41
C TYR A 403 -2.01 -7.64 28.90
N LEU A 404 -3.16 -7.91 28.30
CA LEU A 404 -3.45 -9.18 27.62
C LEU A 404 -3.26 -9.04 26.11
N ALA A 405 -2.80 -10.10 25.46
CA ALA A 405 -2.72 -10.23 24.01
C ALA A 405 -3.39 -11.55 23.56
N ALA A 406 -3.96 -11.55 22.35
CA ALA A 406 -4.52 -12.75 21.72
C ALA A 406 -4.13 -12.80 20.24
N VAL A 407 -3.94 -14.02 19.72
CA VAL A 407 -3.71 -14.31 18.29
C VAL A 407 -4.72 -15.36 17.86
N PRO A 408 -5.94 -14.96 17.46
CA PRO A 408 -6.98 -15.90 17.03
C PRO A 408 -6.59 -16.63 15.73
N GLY A 409 -6.94 -17.92 15.64
CA GLY A 409 -6.97 -18.63 14.36
C GLY A 409 -8.14 -18.17 13.45
N PRO A 410 -8.15 -18.50 12.15
CA PRO A 410 -9.19 -18.06 11.20
C PRO A 410 -10.63 -18.39 11.66
N ASP A 411 -10.83 -19.53 12.30
CA ASP A 411 -12.14 -19.97 12.81
C ASP A 411 -12.50 -19.37 14.19
N GLU A 412 -11.56 -18.70 14.87
CA GLU A 412 -11.70 -18.19 16.25
C GLU A 412 -11.83 -16.65 16.30
N ILE A 413 -11.62 -15.97 15.16
CA ILE A 413 -11.68 -14.50 15.03
C ILE A 413 -13.02 -13.97 15.54
N GLY A 414 -14.12 -14.61 15.14
CA GLY A 414 -15.47 -14.20 15.50
C GLY A 414 -15.83 -14.38 16.97
N ASP A 415 -15.03 -15.09 17.76
CA ASP A 415 -15.32 -15.45 19.16
C ASP A 415 -14.30 -14.89 20.16
N THR A 416 -13.21 -14.27 19.69
CA THR A 416 -12.14 -13.75 20.56
C THR A 416 -12.48 -12.36 21.08
N GLU A 417 -12.74 -12.25 22.38
CA GLU A 417 -13.30 -11.07 23.03
C GLU A 417 -12.81 -10.92 24.47
N VAL A 418 -12.68 -9.68 24.94
CA VAL A 418 -12.52 -9.34 26.36
C VAL A 418 -13.58 -8.31 26.76
N THR A 419 -14.31 -8.59 27.83
CA THR A 419 -15.40 -7.76 28.33
C THR A 419 -15.05 -7.21 29.70
N PHE A 420 -15.00 -5.89 29.80
CA PHE A 420 -14.79 -5.10 31.00
C PHE A 420 -16.15 -4.73 31.60
N GLU A 421 -16.31 -4.96 32.90
CA GLU A 421 -17.52 -4.61 33.64
C GLU A 421 -17.11 -3.70 34.82
N PRO A 422 -17.16 -2.37 34.68
CA PRO A 422 -16.81 -1.46 35.76
C PRO A 422 -17.79 -1.52 36.93
N ASN A 423 -17.34 -1.02 38.07
CA ASN A 423 -18.18 -0.69 39.21
C ASN A 423 -18.52 0.80 39.24
N ILE A 424 -19.60 1.18 38.54
CA ILE A 424 -20.11 2.56 38.53
C ILE A 424 -20.94 2.78 39.81
N GLN A 425 -20.52 3.74 40.64
CA GLN A 425 -21.12 4.01 41.95
C GLN A 425 -22.27 5.04 41.91
N GLU A 426 -22.33 5.86 40.87
CA GLU A 426 -23.37 6.86 40.66
C GLU A 426 -23.72 6.98 39.17
N SER A 427 -24.99 7.24 38.85
CA SER A 427 -25.40 7.50 37.47
C SER A 427 -25.05 8.92 37.07
N GLY A 428 -24.60 9.11 35.83
CA GLY A 428 -24.23 10.42 35.29
C GLY A 428 -23.72 10.32 33.87
N ASN A 429 -23.24 11.43 33.31
CA ASN A 429 -22.57 11.42 32.02
C ASN A 429 -21.09 11.08 32.20
N TYR A 430 -20.58 10.13 31.45
CA TYR A 430 -19.19 9.69 31.51
C TYR A 430 -18.55 9.67 30.13
N THR A 431 -17.23 9.84 30.10
CA THR A 431 -16.38 9.45 28.96
C THR A 431 -15.77 8.09 29.23
N VAL A 432 -15.85 7.20 28.25
CA VAL A 432 -15.19 5.88 28.25
C VAL A 432 -13.94 5.95 27.40
N THR A 433 -12.79 5.68 28.02
CA THR A 433 -11.47 5.76 27.37
C THR A 433 -10.79 4.40 27.39
N ILE A 434 -10.38 3.90 26.23
CA ILE A 434 -9.64 2.64 26.08
C ILE A 434 -8.16 2.94 25.91
N TYR A 435 -7.30 2.27 26.67
CA TYR A 435 -5.85 2.40 26.56
C TYR A 435 -5.25 1.23 25.77
N THR A 436 -4.45 1.57 24.75
CA THR A 436 -3.83 0.61 23.83
C THR A 436 -2.30 0.69 23.94
N PRO A 437 -1.63 -0.38 24.41
CA PRO A 437 -0.17 -0.47 24.45
C PRO A 437 0.49 -0.38 23.07
N GLY A 438 1.65 0.28 23.00
CA GLY A 438 2.46 0.39 21.78
C GLY A 438 3.00 -0.96 21.28
N CYS A 439 3.13 -1.10 19.97
CA CYS A 439 3.51 -2.35 19.32
C CYS A 439 5.02 -2.52 19.07
N LEU A 440 5.85 -1.46 19.21
CA LEU A 440 7.29 -1.54 18.96
C LEU A 440 8.01 -2.38 20.02
N GLN A 441 7.56 -2.28 21.27
CA GLN A 441 8.23 -2.90 22.43
C GLN A 441 8.09 -4.42 22.46
N ASP A 442 7.00 -4.95 21.89
CA ASP A 442 6.73 -6.38 21.78
C ASP A 442 6.86 -6.93 20.35
N SER A 443 7.43 -6.12 19.45
CA SER A 443 7.67 -6.43 18.03
C SER A 443 6.43 -6.94 17.29
N SER A 444 5.25 -6.39 17.61
CA SER A 444 3.98 -6.91 17.08
C SER A 444 3.30 -6.06 16.01
N CYS A 445 3.88 -4.90 15.64
CA CYS A 445 3.26 -3.92 14.75
C CYS A 445 2.75 -4.51 13.42
N SER A 446 3.51 -5.43 12.80
CA SER A 446 3.12 -6.05 11.52
C SER A 446 1.90 -6.98 11.61
N SER A 447 1.41 -7.26 12.82
CA SER A 447 0.29 -8.19 13.07
C SER A 447 -0.86 -7.55 13.84
N ARG A 448 -0.72 -6.30 14.32
CA ARG A 448 -1.82 -5.61 15.01
C ARG A 448 -2.93 -5.30 14.01
N ALA A 449 -4.16 -5.24 14.48
CA ALA A 449 -5.33 -5.00 13.64
C ALA A 449 -6.30 -4.01 14.30
N VAL A 450 -7.32 -3.62 13.55
CA VAL A 450 -8.49 -2.90 14.06
C VAL A 450 -9.31 -3.84 14.95
N VAL A 451 -9.88 -3.32 16.04
CA VAL A 451 -10.78 -4.05 16.93
C VAL A 451 -12.15 -3.39 16.98
N ASN A 452 -13.19 -4.21 17.13
CA ASN A 452 -14.55 -3.76 17.35
C ASN A 452 -14.77 -3.54 18.84
N VAL A 453 -15.19 -2.33 19.21
CA VAL A 453 -15.51 -1.95 20.58
C VAL A 453 -17.02 -1.77 20.68
N THR A 454 -17.64 -2.48 21.62
CA THR A 454 -19.07 -2.35 21.89
C THR A 454 -19.31 -2.10 23.37
N GLY A 455 -20.44 -1.50 23.72
CA GLY A 455 -20.84 -1.44 25.12
C GLY A 455 -22.33 -1.32 25.34
N THR A 456 -22.76 -1.78 26.51
CA THR A 456 -24.11 -1.58 27.06
C THR A 456 -23.91 -0.82 28.37
N LEU A 457 -24.31 0.45 28.41
CA LEU A 457 -23.95 1.37 29.50
C LEU A 457 -25.15 1.85 30.32
N THR A 458 -26.37 1.72 29.79
CA THR A 458 -27.63 2.05 30.47
C THR A 458 -28.51 0.80 30.60
N THR A 459 -29.48 0.86 31.52
CA THR A 459 -30.47 -0.19 31.77
C THR A 459 -31.40 -0.44 30.58
N ASP A 460 -31.45 0.49 29.63
CA ASP A 460 -32.10 0.33 28.34
C ASP A 460 -31.21 -0.51 27.42
N ALA A 461 -31.56 -1.79 27.24
CA ALA A 461 -30.78 -2.73 26.45
C ALA A 461 -30.69 -2.35 24.95
N ASP A 462 -31.55 -1.44 24.47
CA ASP A 462 -31.52 -0.96 23.09
C ASP A 462 -30.43 0.12 22.87
N GLN A 463 -29.93 0.75 23.95
CA GLN A 463 -28.82 1.71 23.90
C GLN A 463 -27.47 0.99 23.98
N THR A 464 -26.98 0.57 22.81
CA THR A 464 -25.61 0.09 22.64
C THR A 464 -24.80 1.03 21.78
N PHE A 465 -23.51 1.18 22.08
CA PHE A 465 -22.59 1.89 21.20
C PHE A 465 -21.68 0.89 20.49
N PHE A 466 -21.21 1.27 19.30
CA PHE A 466 -20.24 0.54 18.50
C PHE A 466 -19.21 1.54 17.95
N THR A 467 -17.94 1.20 18.06
CA THR A 467 -16.86 1.93 17.40
C THR A 467 -15.73 0.98 17.02
N GLN A 468 -14.90 1.38 16.06
CA GLN A 468 -13.71 0.65 15.65
C GLN A 468 -12.47 1.46 16.02
N ILE A 469 -11.46 0.80 16.59
CA ILE A 469 -10.18 1.44 16.91
C ILE A 469 -9.02 0.63 16.34
N SER A 470 -8.06 1.32 15.74
CA SER A 470 -6.80 0.70 15.28
C SER A 470 -5.84 0.49 16.45
N GLN A 471 -5.20 -0.68 16.52
CA GLN A 471 -4.16 -1.00 17.51
C GLN A 471 -2.74 -1.04 16.92
N LEU A 472 -2.53 -0.46 15.74
CA LEU A 472 -1.25 -0.40 15.00
C LEU A 472 -0.25 0.64 15.56
N ASN A 473 -0.61 1.36 16.61
CA ASN A 473 0.18 2.43 17.22
C ASN A 473 1.57 1.96 17.69
N ASN A 474 2.63 2.66 17.27
CA ASN A 474 4.01 2.36 17.65
C ASN A 474 4.24 2.55 19.15
N PHE A 475 3.62 3.58 19.74
CA PHE A 475 3.71 3.94 21.15
C PHE A 475 2.34 3.87 21.81
N ASP A 476 2.28 3.84 23.14
CA ASP A 476 1.03 3.87 23.89
C ASP A 476 0.12 5.02 23.45
N LYS A 477 -1.17 4.70 23.26
CA LYS A 477 -2.23 5.67 22.99
C LYS A 477 -3.48 5.35 23.80
N TYR A 478 -4.45 6.25 23.72
CA TYR A 478 -5.79 5.99 24.19
C TYR A 478 -6.82 6.49 23.18
N ASP A 479 -8.01 5.89 23.21
CA ASP A 479 -9.13 6.20 22.33
C ASP A 479 -10.38 6.44 23.20
N ASN A 480 -11.05 7.58 23.02
CA ASN A 480 -12.33 7.84 23.66
C ASN A 480 -13.45 7.24 22.80
N VAL A 481 -14.12 6.21 23.32
CA VAL A 481 -15.03 5.36 22.53
C VAL A 481 -16.50 5.64 22.78
N TYR A 482 -16.82 6.34 23.87
CA TYR A 482 -18.18 6.73 24.22
C TYR A 482 -18.17 7.96 25.11
N THR A 483 -19.12 8.87 24.89
CA THR A 483 -19.46 9.94 25.81
C THR A 483 -20.98 10.00 25.96
N GLY A 484 -21.49 9.95 27.18
CA GLY A 484 -22.94 9.93 27.42
C GLY A 484 -23.33 9.35 28.77
N PRO A 485 -24.63 9.13 29.01
CA PRO A 485 -25.13 8.61 30.28
C PRO A 485 -24.68 7.17 30.56
N ILE A 486 -24.25 6.90 31.78
CA ILE A 486 -23.97 5.56 32.29
C ILE A 486 -24.75 5.34 33.57
N ASP A 487 -25.45 4.21 33.65
CA ASP A 487 -26.23 3.83 34.82
C ASP A 487 -25.37 3.19 35.92
N VAL A 488 -25.82 3.34 37.17
CA VAL A 488 -25.15 2.78 38.35
C VAL A 488 -25.15 1.26 38.31
N THR A 489 -24.06 0.63 38.74
CA THR A 489 -23.96 -0.82 38.87
C THR A 489 -24.92 -1.32 39.95
N SER A 490 -25.75 -2.31 39.61
CA SER A 490 -26.76 -2.91 40.49
C SER A 490 -26.80 -4.44 40.33
N GLY A 491 -27.59 -5.13 41.17
CA GLY A 491 -27.75 -6.59 41.04
C GLY A 491 -28.45 -7.04 39.76
N SER A 492 -29.16 -6.14 39.05
CA SER A 492 -29.89 -6.44 37.81
C SER A 492 -29.22 -5.91 36.54
N PHE A 493 -28.32 -4.93 36.66
CA PHE A 493 -27.67 -4.30 35.53
C PHE A 493 -26.25 -3.88 35.88
N ARG A 494 -25.35 -4.08 34.93
CA ARG A 494 -23.95 -3.66 35.04
C ARG A 494 -23.47 -3.13 33.69
N PRO A 495 -22.91 -1.91 33.66
CA PRO A 495 -22.28 -1.41 32.46
C PRO A 495 -21.20 -2.37 31.98
N ARG A 496 -21.05 -2.52 30.67
CA ARG A 496 -20.03 -3.37 30.06
C ARG A 496 -19.47 -2.73 28.79
N VAL A 497 -18.18 -2.93 28.58
CA VAL A 497 -17.45 -2.56 27.37
C VAL A 497 -16.66 -3.77 26.91
N SER A 498 -16.80 -4.14 25.65
CA SER A 498 -16.16 -5.30 25.04
C SER A 498 -15.19 -4.86 23.96
N ILE A 499 -14.02 -5.50 23.91
CA ILE A 499 -13.07 -5.39 22.79
C ILE A 499 -13.02 -6.75 22.09
N LYS A 500 -13.35 -6.76 20.80
CA LYS A 500 -13.47 -7.96 19.98
C LYS A 500 -12.63 -7.84 18.70
N ALA A 501 -12.08 -8.95 18.25
CA ALA A 501 -11.33 -8.98 16.99
C ALA A 501 -12.25 -8.57 15.80
N SER A 502 -11.78 -7.68 14.91
CA SER A 502 -12.61 -7.19 13.78
C SER A 502 -12.80 -8.23 12.68
N GLY A 503 -11.74 -8.99 12.39
CA GLY A 503 -11.71 -9.98 11.31
C GLY A 503 -11.41 -9.39 9.94
N GLN A 504 -10.97 -8.14 9.88
CA GLN A 504 -10.52 -7.49 8.65
C GLN A 504 -9.24 -8.13 8.09
N LEU A 505 -8.41 -8.73 8.96
CA LEU A 505 -7.21 -9.46 8.56
C LEU A 505 -7.36 -10.97 8.83
N PRO A 506 -6.92 -11.84 7.91
CA PRO A 506 -7.00 -13.30 8.07
C PRO A 506 -6.11 -13.81 9.22
N THR A 507 -5.07 -13.05 9.58
CA THR A 507 -4.25 -13.24 10.78
C THR A 507 -4.11 -11.90 11.49
N GLN A 508 -4.48 -11.84 12.77
CA GLN A 508 -4.39 -10.62 13.57
C GLN A 508 -3.97 -10.91 15.00
N ARG A 509 -3.26 -9.96 15.60
CA ARG A 509 -2.98 -9.90 17.03
C ARG A 509 -3.73 -8.71 17.61
N ILE A 510 -4.49 -8.96 18.67
CA ILE A 510 -5.21 -7.91 19.41
C ILE A 510 -4.70 -7.84 20.85
N VAL A 511 -4.82 -6.68 21.47
CA VAL A 511 -4.43 -6.45 22.86
C VAL A 511 -5.51 -5.74 23.66
N ALA A 512 -5.42 -5.84 24.98
CA ALA A 512 -6.29 -5.13 25.90
C ALA A 512 -5.53 -4.80 27.19
N SER A 513 -5.53 -3.52 27.59
CA SER A 513 -4.85 -3.06 28.81
C SER A 513 -5.84 -2.64 29.89
N ARG A 514 -6.55 -1.52 29.71
CA ARG A 514 -7.53 -1.01 30.67
C ARG A 514 -8.52 -0.05 29.99
N VAL A 515 -9.66 0.12 30.64
CA VAL A 515 -10.73 1.08 30.27
C VAL A 515 -10.97 2.01 31.45
N LYS A 516 -10.99 3.32 31.20
CA LYS A 516 -11.35 4.37 32.17
C LYS A 516 -12.79 4.83 31.92
N PHE A 517 -13.51 5.08 33.00
CA PHE A 517 -14.83 5.72 33.02
C PHE A 517 -14.70 7.01 33.82
N GLY A 518 -14.55 8.13 33.12
CA GLY A 518 -14.41 9.46 33.72
C GLY A 518 -15.75 10.17 33.77
N LEU A 519 -16.23 10.56 34.96
CA LEU A 519 -17.48 11.30 35.11
C LEU A 519 -17.32 12.74 34.61
N ILE A 520 -18.26 13.21 33.79
CA ILE A 520 -18.34 14.56 33.27
C ILE A 520 -19.15 15.42 34.25
N ALA A 521 -18.53 16.48 34.77
CA ALA A 521 -19.21 17.49 35.59
C ALA A 521 -19.74 18.62 34.69
N THR A 522 -20.97 18.50 34.19
CA THR A 522 -21.53 19.51 33.28
C THR A 522 -22.12 20.72 34.03
N THR A 523 -21.88 21.92 33.50
CA THR A 523 -22.79 23.05 33.67
C THR A 523 -23.49 23.22 32.32
N GLY A 524 -24.72 22.72 32.20
CA GLY A 524 -25.45 22.71 30.94
C GLY A 524 -25.67 24.11 30.33
N GLY A 525 -26.01 24.14 29.04
CA GLY A 525 -26.42 25.36 28.32
C GLY A 525 -26.00 25.39 26.85
N LEU A 526 -25.12 24.49 26.41
CA LEU A 526 -24.78 24.26 25.00
C LEU A 526 -25.31 22.90 24.53
N ASN A 527 -25.37 22.71 23.22
CA ASN A 527 -25.80 21.47 22.59
C ASN A 527 -25.09 21.33 21.23
N GLY A 528 -23.85 20.83 21.26
CA GLY A 528 -23.06 20.46 20.10
C GLY A 528 -22.40 21.59 19.30
N ILE A 529 -22.73 22.87 19.51
CA ILE A 529 -22.12 24.00 18.78
C ILE A 529 -21.78 25.19 19.71
N PHE A 530 -20.64 25.83 19.48
CA PHE A 530 -20.16 26.98 20.24
C PHE A 530 -19.46 28.02 19.36
N ASP A 531 -19.87 29.28 19.50
CA ASP A 531 -19.33 30.46 18.84
C ASP A 531 -18.39 31.23 19.78
N PHE A 532 -17.10 31.27 19.42
CA PHE A 532 -16.04 31.91 20.15
C PHE A 532 -15.51 33.14 19.41
N ASP A 533 -15.65 34.31 20.03
CA ASP A 533 -14.99 35.54 19.58
C ASP A 533 -13.56 35.61 20.14
N PRO A 534 -12.53 35.45 19.29
CA PRO A 534 -11.12 35.46 19.72
C PRO A 534 -10.63 36.82 20.25
N ASP A 535 -11.38 37.91 20.01
CA ASP A 535 -11.03 39.24 20.52
C ASP A 535 -11.61 39.50 21.94
N GLN A 536 -12.42 38.57 22.48
CA GLN A 536 -12.97 38.64 23.84
C GLN A 536 -12.11 37.87 24.86
N ALA A 537 -11.64 38.58 25.89
CA ALA A 537 -10.78 38.01 26.92
C ALA A 537 -11.51 37.21 28.01
N GLN A 538 -12.85 37.32 28.11
CA GLN A 538 -13.64 36.69 29.17
C GLN A 538 -14.96 36.18 28.60
N ILE A 539 -15.31 34.93 28.92
CA ILE A 539 -16.57 34.30 28.53
C ILE A 539 -17.44 34.16 29.77
N ASN A 540 -18.73 34.51 29.66
CA ASN A 540 -19.71 34.24 30.69
C ASN A 540 -20.35 32.87 30.43
N PRO A 541 -20.00 31.82 31.19
CA PRO A 541 -20.51 30.47 30.96
C PRO A 541 -22.01 30.30 31.29
N ASN A 542 -22.68 31.34 31.81
CA ASN A 542 -24.10 31.29 32.17
C ASN A 542 -25.00 32.03 31.18
N ASP A 543 -24.46 32.63 30.12
CA ASP A 543 -25.25 33.38 29.14
C ASP A 543 -24.72 33.18 27.72
N PHE A 544 -25.37 32.26 27.00
CA PHE A 544 -25.10 31.94 25.60
C PHE A 544 -26.04 32.66 24.62
N SER A 545 -26.98 33.46 25.12
CA SER A 545 -28.11 34.00 24.33
C SER A 545 -27.74 35.12 23.34
N ASN A 546 -26.53 35.69 23.47
CA ASN A 546 -26.07 36.80 22.63
C ASN A 546 -25.52 36.37 21.26
N SER A 547 -25.31 35.07 21.03
CA SER A 547 -24.88 34.52 19.75
C SER A 547 -26.01 33.71 19.12
N ASP A 548 -26.36 34.04 17.88
CA ASP A 548 -27.36 33.31 17.10
C ASP A 548 -26.93 31.84 16.87
N ILE A 549 -25.63 31.59 16.77
CA ILE A 549 -25.05 30.26 16.57
C ILE A 549 -25.23 29.43 17.85
N ASN A 550 -24.86 29.98 19.01
CA ASN A 550 -25.06 29.31 20.29
C ASN A 550 -26.55 29.04 20.54
N ASN A 551 -27.40 30.04 20.27
CA ASN A 551 -28.84 29.93 20.42
C ASN A 551 -29.43 28.84 19.52
N ALA A 552 -28.94 28.70 18.28
CA ALA A 552 -29.38 27.64 17.38
C ALA A 552 -29.17 26.24 17.97
N GLY A 553 -28.02 25.98 18.61
CA GLY A 553 -27.78 24.71 19.31
C GLY A 553 -28.81 24.43 20.40
N THR A 554 -29.19 25.44 21.19
CA THR A 554 -30.19 25.28 22.26
C THR A 554 -31.61 24.96 21.76
N LEU A 555 -31.87 25.16 20.47
CA LEU A 555 -33.16 24.87 19.84
C LEU A 555 -33.23 23.45 19.27
N LEU A 556 -32.10 22.76 19.14
CA LEU A 556 -32.04 21.37 18.69
C LEU A 556 -32.55 20.42 19.77
N ASN A 557 -32.99 19.22 19.36
CA ASN A 557 -33.23 18.11 20.29
C ASN A 557 -31.97 17.80 21.12
N GLN A 558 -32.15 17.18 22.29
CA GLN A 558 -31.04 16.80 23.15
C GLN A 558 -30.06 15.86 22.42
N ASP A 559 -28.79 15.91 22.82
CA ASP A 559 -27.71 15.09 22.27
C ASP A 559 -27.41 15.36 20.78
N ALA A 560 -27.56 16.61 20.35
CA ALA A 560 -27.19 17.02 19.00
C ALA A 560 -25.68 16.85 18.78
N GLN A 561 -25.30 16.19 17.69
CA GLN A 561 -23.91 15.98 17.31
C GLN A 561 -23.61 16.76 16.03
N ILE A 562 -22.66 17.68 16.09
CA ILE A 562 -22.16 18.42 14.92
C ILE A 562 -20.85 17.77 14.47
N THR A 563 -20.85 17.12 13.31
CA THR A 563 -19.71 16.38 12.77
C THR A 563 -18.88 17.21 11.79
N SER A 564 -19.51 18.13 11.05
CA SER A 564 -18.84 18.93 10.02
C SER A 564 -19.32 20.38 10.01
N LEU A 565 -18.36 21.31 10.02
CA LEU A 565 -18.55 22.75 9.90
C LEU A 565 -17.77 23.26 8.70
N LEU A 566 -18.45 23.97 7.79
CA LEU A 566 -17.82 24.50 6.58
C LEU A 566 -18.32 25.91 6.25
N THR A 567 -17.39 26.85 6.09
CA THR A 567 -17.71 28.21 5.64
C THR A 567 -17.42 28.37 4.15
N VAL A 568 -18.42 28.79 3.38
CA VAL A 568 -18.33 29.09 1.95
C VAL A 568 -18.84 30.50 1.69
N GLY A 569 -17.92 31.41 1.35
CA GLY A 569 -18.26 32.82 1.15
C GLY A 569 -18.82 33.44 2.44
N ASP A 570 -20.09 33.85 2.40
CA ASP A 570 -20.79 34.52 3.51
C ASP A 570 -21.73 33.58 4.30
N THR A 571 -21.68 32.29 4.01
CA THR A 571 -22.52 31.27 4.63
C THR A 571 -21.67 30.21 5.32
N MET A 572 -22.00 29.90 6.57
CA MET A 572 -21.45 28.75 7.30
C MET A 572 -22.50 27.65 7.38
N TYR A 573 -22.11 26.43 7.04
CA TYR A 573 -22.94 25.23 7.12
C TYR A 573 -22.51 24.40 8.32
N ALA A 574 -23.49 23.90 9.07
CA ALA A 574 -23.30 22.95 10.14
C ALA A 574 -24.11 21.69 9.84
N ALA A 575 -23.44 20.53 9.85
CA ALA A 575 -24.06 19.25 9.57
C ALA A 575 -23.66 18.20 10.62
N GLY A 576 -24.49 17.17 10.76
CA GLY A 576 -24.30 16.13 11.75
C GLY A 576 -25.53 15.27 11.99
N SER A 577 -25.69 14.80 13.22
CA SER A 577 -26.85 14.07 13.70
C SER A 577 -27.65 14.96 14.64
N PHE A 578 -28.62 15.69 14.11
CA PHE A 578 -29.49 16.56 14.88
C PHE A 578 -30.80 16.84 14.14
N GLU A 579 -31.83 17.19 14.89
CA GLU A 579 -33.12 17.60 14.34
C GLU A 579 -33.83 18.59 15.26
N ASP A 580 -34.67 19.45 14.66
CA ASP A 580 -35.72 20.22 15.31
C ASP A 580 -36.94 20.33 14.38
N ASP A 581 -37.94 21.14 14.75
CA ASP A 581 -39.12 21.38 13.91
C ASP A 581 -38.79 22.04 12.54
N ARG A 582 -37.60 22.62 12.36
CA ARG A 582 -37.17 23.45 11.21
C ARG A 582 -36.03 22.83 10.38
N PHE A 583 -35.16 22.05 10.98
CA PHE A 583 -33.90 21.55 10.40
C PHE A 583 -33.75 20.05 10.69
N GLU A 584 -33.16 19.33 9.75
CA GLU A 584 -32.84 17.91 9.87
C GLU A 584 -31.43 17.67 9.30
N ASN A 585 -30.50 17.34 10.20
CA ASN A 585 -29.10 16.96 9.96
C ASN A 585 -28.18 17.99 9.26
N ILE A 586 -28.72 19.11 8.76
CA ILE A 586 -27.93 20.21 8.18
C ILE A 586 -28.65 21.55 8.33
N MET A 587 -27.90 22.60 8.66
CA MET A 587 -28.36 23.99 8.78
C MET A 587 -27.33 24.99 8.26
N ALA A 588 -27.76 26.22 7.95
CA ALA A 588 -26.90 27.28 7.42
C ALA A 588 -27.04 28.59 8.20
N PHE A 589 -25.93 29.32 8.35
CA PHE A 589 -25.83 30.62 9.02
C PHE A 589 -25.28 31.65 8.03
N THR A 590 -25.96 32.78 7.86
CA THR A 590 -25.49 33.91 7.03
C THR A 590 -24.96 35.04 7.91
N SER A 591 -24.24 36.00 7.33
CA SER A 591 -23.78 37.19 8.07
C SER A 591 -24.90 38.06 8.63
N GLU A 592 -26.13 37.93 8.11
CA GLU A 592 -27.32 38.66 8.58
C GLU A 592 -27.88 38.12 9.92
N GLY A 593 -27.42 36.94 10.36
CA GLY A 593 -27.80 36.33 11.64
C GLY A 593 -29.09 35.49 11.60
N ASN A 594 -29.14 34.49 12.49
CA ASN A 594 -30.05 33.33 12.60
C ASN A 594 -29.73 32.11 11.71
N ALA A 595 -29.98 30.92 12.28
CA ALA A 595 -29.96 29.65 11.56
C ALA A 595 -31.11 29.55 10.55
N THR A 596 -30.79 29.08 9.35
CA THR A 596 -31.70 28.88 8.23
C THR A 596 -31.65 27.44 7.76
N SER A 597 -32.81 26.95 7.29
CA SER A 597 -32.94 25.59 6.77
C SER A 597 -32.51 25.55 5.32
N LEU A 598 -31.88 24.46 4.91
CA LEU A 598 -31.69 24.17 3.50
C LEU A 598 -33.03 23.72 2.89
N SER A 599 -33.10 23.67 1.56
CA SER A 599 -34.29 23.18 0.86
C SER A 599 -34.71 21.81 1.38
N ASP A 600 -36.03 21.64 1.50
CA ASP A 600 -36.67 20.41 2.00
C ASP A 600 -36.26 20.03 3.43
N ARG A 601 -36.02 21.01 4.31
CA ARG A 601 -35.61 20.84 5.72
C ARG A 601 -34.22 20.23 5.94
N GLY A 602 -33.49 19.87 4.89
CA GLY A 602 -32.20 19.18 4.98
C GLY A 602 -32.29 17.72 4.53
N LEU A 603 -31.64 16.81 5.27
CA LEU A 603 -31.48 15.41 4.88
C LEU A 603 -32.07 14.49 5.95
N ASN A 604 -32.64 13.35 5.52
CA ASN A 604 -33.45 12.47 6.39
C ASN A 604 -32.65 11.53 7.32
N ALA A 605 -31.32 11.65 7.32
CA ALA A 605 -30.44 10.91 8.23
C ALA A 605 -29.12 11.68 8.40
N PRO A 606 -28.26 11.27 9.35
CA PRO A 606 -27.04 11.97 9.69
C PRO A 606 -26.10 12.22 8.51
N VAL A 607 -25.51 13.41 8.50
CA VAL A 607 -24.42 13.83 7.61
C VAL A 607 -23.09 13.66 8.34
N MET A 608 -22.11 13.01 7.73
CA MET A 608 -20.80 12.79 8.35
C MET A 608 -19.80 13.87 7.95
N ASP A 609 -19.74 14.23 6.67
CA ASP A 609 -18.77 15.20 6.17
C ASP A 609 -19.28 15.98 4.96
N MET A 610 -18.65 17.13 4.72
CA MET A 610 -19.00 18.09 3.68
C MET A 610 -17.76 18.72 3.06
N PHE A 611 -17.79 18.89 1.74
CA PHE A 611 -16.79 19.67 1.02
C PHE A 611 -17.44 20.56 -0.02
N ALA A 612 -16.94 21.79 -0.17
CA ALA A 612 -17.42 22.71 -1.19
C ALA A 612 -16.39 22.88 -2.30
N LEU A 613 -16.83 22.70 -3.54
CA LEU A 613 -16.07 23.02 -4.74
C LEU A 613 -16.90 23.96 -5.61
N ASP A 614 -16.32 25.10 -5.96
CA ASP A 614 -16.98 26.20 -6.66
C ASP A 614 -18.28 26.65 -5.95
N ASN A 615 -19.44 26.37 -6.53
CA ASN A 615 -20.76 26.76 -6.02
C ASN A 615 -21.62 25.54 -5.65
N VAL A 616 -20.96 24.40 -5.39
CA VAL A 616 -21.60 23.12 -5.07
C VAL A 616 -21.04 22.62 -3.74
N LEU A 617 -21.94 22.33 -2.81
CA LEU A 617 -21.64 21.66 -1.56
C LEU A 617 -21.90 20.16 -1.72
N TYR A 618 -20.84 19.36 -1.67
CA TYR A 618 -20.90 17.89 -1.68
C TYR A 618 -21.03 17.39 -0.25
N VAL A 619 -21.93 16.44 -0.04
CA VAL A 619 -22.32 15.94 1.28
C VAL A 619 -22.29 14.42 1.28
N GLY A 620 -21.68 13.84 2.31
CA GLY A 620 -21.61 12.40 2.55
C GLY A 620 -22.22 12.02 3.89
N GLY A 621 -22.91 10.88 3.97
CA GLY A 621 -23.51 10.39 5.20
C GLY A 621 -24.29 9.09 5.02
N ASN A 622 -25.33 8.90 5.83
CA ASN A 622 -26.19 7.70 5.82
C ASN A 622 -27.65 8.00 5.42
N PHE A 623 -27.88 9.12 4.73
CA PHE A 623 -29.19 9.54 4.28
C PHE A 623 -29.62 8.83 2.99
N THR A 624 -30.91 8.84 2.71
CA THR A 624 -31.48 8.23 1.50
C THR A 624 -32.19 9.24 0.61
N ALA A 625 -32.67 10.34 1.18
CA ALA A 625 -33.42 11.39 0.52
C ALA A 625 -33.32 12.71 1.30
N ALA A 626 -33.88 13.78 0.73
CA ALA A 626 -34.12 15.01 1.45
C ALA A 626 -35.31 14.82 2.43
N SER A 627 -35.30 15.50 3.57
CA SER A 627 -36.33 15.32 4.61
C SER A 627 -37.75 15.64 4.11
N GLY A 628 -37.89 16.70 3.32
CA GLY A 628 -39.16 17.17 2.76
C GLY A 628 -39.54 16.58 1.40
N ASP A 629 -38.62 15.90 0.70
CA ASP A 629 -38.85 15.32 -0.63
C ASP A 629 -38.15 13.96 -0.81
N ASN A 630 -38.96 12.90 -0.92
CA ASN A 630 -38.51 11.54 -1.16
C ASN A 630 -38.44 11.15 -2.65
N GLN A 631 -38.60 12.08 -3.58
CA GLN A 631 -38.54 11.80 -5.02
C GLN A 631 -37.12 11.77 -5.58
N LEU A 632 -36.16 12.47 -4.95
CA LEU A 632 -34.75 12.42 -5.32
C LEU A 632 -34.02 11.29 -4.57
N GLU A 633 -33.36 10.41 -5.31
CA GLU A 633 -32.48 9.38 -4.74
C GLU A 633 -31.13 10.02 -4.34
N LEU A 634 -30.94 10.24 -3.04
CA LEU A 634 -29.73 10.84 -2.46
C LEU A 634 -28.96 9.83 -1.61
N THR A 635 -28.96 8.55 -1.98
CA THR A 635 -28.43 7.48 -1.10
C THR A 635 -26.96 7.70 -0.78
N SER A 636 -26.68 8.03 0.48
CA SER A 636 -25.39 8.31 1.14
C SER A 636 -24.58 9.49 0.62
N VAL A 637 -24.89 10.02 -0.56
CA VAL A 637 -24.21 11.16 -1.17
C VAL A 637 -25.20 12.13 -1.82
N ALA A 638 -24.93 13.42 -1.70
CA ALA A 638 -25.71 14.47 -2.35
C ALA A 638 -24.83 15.65 -2.75
N ALA A 639 -25.28 16.41 -3.75
CA ALA A 639 -24.75 17.73 -4.04
C ALA A 639 -25.83 18.78 -3.81
N TYR A 640 -25.47 19.89 -3.19
CA TYR A 640 -26.35 21.05 -2.99
C TYR A 640 -25.83 22.23 -3.81
N GLN A 641 -26.63 22.68 -4.77
CA GLN A 641 -26.33 23.84 -5.58
C GLN A 641 -26.61 25.10 -4.77
N ILE A 642 -25.56 25.80 -4.33
CA ILE A 642 -25.67 26.89 -3.36
C ILE A 642 -26.48 28.06 -3.93
N ALA A 643 -26.22 28.44 -5.19
CA ALA A 643 -26.95 29.55 -5.83
C ALA A 643 -28.40 29.21 -6.17
N ASP A 644 -28.68 27.97 -6.55
CA ASP A 644 -30.04 27.52 -6.90
C ASP A 644 -30.86 27.12 -5.66
N GLN A 645 -30.19 26.97 -4.50
CA GLN A 645 -30.75 26.44 -3.26
C GLN A 645 -31.52 25.12 -3.49
N ARG A 646 -30.87 24.10 -4.07
CA ARG A 646 -31.51 22.81 -4.34
C ARG A 646 -30.56 21.62 -4.26
N TRP A 647 -31.10 20.49 -3.84
CA TRP A 647 -30.42 19.20 -3.86
C TRP A 647 -30.34 18.62 -5.28
N VAL A 648 -29.24 17.91 -5.54
CA VAL A 648 -28.92 17.23 -6.79
C VAL A 648 -28.37 15.84 -6.44
N ALA A 649 -28.94 14.82 -7.09
CA ALA A 649 -28.47 13.45 -6.97
C ALA A 649 -27.15 13.24 -7.72
N LEU A 650 -26.24 12.47 -7.12
CA LEU A 650 -24.99 12.03 -7.74
C LEU A 650 -25.17 10.62 -8.30
N GLY A 651 -25.72 10.53 -9.52
CA GLY A 651 -26.14 9.26 -10.11
C GLY A 651 -27.25 8.60 -9.27
N ALA A 652 -27.05 7.34 -8.86
CA ALA A 652 -27.94 6.62 -7.95
C ALA A 652 -27.40 6.54 -6.49
N GLY A 653 -26.30 7.22 -6.19
CA GLY A 653 -25.64 7.14 -4.89
C GLY A 653 -24.88 5.83 -4.63
N LEU A 654 -24.62 5.56 -3.35
CA LEU A 654 -23.78 4.45 -2.86
C LEU A 654 -24.60 3.49 -1.98
N ASN A 655 -24.16 2.24 -1.80
CA ASN A 655 -24.91 1.21 -1.05
C ASN A 655 -24.59 1.14 0.47
N GLY A 656 -23.82 2.10 1.00
CA GLY A 656 -23.40 2.16 2.40
C GLY A 656 -23.02 3.58 2.81
N ALA A 657 -22.68 3.79 4.08
CA ALA A 657 -22.43 5.13 4.62
C ALA A 657 -21.11 5.72 4.09
N VAL A 658 -21.11 7.04 3.87
CA VAL A 658 -19.89 7.81 3.57
C VAL A 658 -19.43 8.53 4.83
N GLU A 659 -18.14 8.43 5.11
CA GLU A 659 -17.49 9.00 6.30
C GLU A 659 -16.68 10.25 5.94
N TYR A 660 -16.02 10.28 4.78
CA TYR A 660 -15.17 11.40 4.34
C TYR A 660 -15.53 11.89 2.94
N VAL A 661 -15.50 13.21 2.74
CA VAL A 661 -15.69 13.88 1.45
C VAL A 661 -14.46 14.74 1.16
N VAL A 662 -13.55 14.25 0.33
CA VAL A 662 -12.22 14.86 0.15
C VAL A 662 -11.99 15.27 -1.30
N PRO A 663 -11.46 16.48 -1.57
CA PRO A 663 -11.06 16.85 -2.93
C PRO A 663 -9.87 16.00 -3.37
N ILE A 664 -9.87 15.55 -4.62
CA ILE A 664 -8.80 14.74 -5.20
C ILE A 664 -8.48 15.22 -6.63
N PRO A 665 -7.22 15.55 -6.96
CA PRO A 665 -6.84 15.86 -8.33
C PRO A 665 -6.84 14.60 -9.21
N MET A 666 -7.50 14.61 -10.35
CA MET A 666 -7.56 13.49 -11.29
C MET A 666 -7.14 13.94 -12.68
N ASN A 667 -6.35 13.10 -13.36
CA ASN A 667 -6.07 13.28 -14.78
C ASN A 667 -7.29 12.88 -15.61
N THR A 668 -7.88 13.83 -16.34
CA THR A 668 -9.04 13.56 -17.21
C THR A 668 -8.62 13.26 -18.63
N SER A 669 -7.51 13.86 -19.09
CA SER A 669 -6.89 13.59 -20.37
C SER A 669 -5.40 13.93 -20.34
N GLU A 670 -4.68 13.63 -21.42
CA GLU A 670 -3.23 13.84 -21.50
C GLU A 670 -2.89 15.34 -21.26
N GLY A 671 -2.26 15.62 -20.12
CA GLY A 671 -1.89 16.98 -19.71
C GLY A 671 -3.04 17.82 -19.14
N GLN A 672 -4.22 17.25 -18.86
CA GLN A 672 -5.32 17.93 -18.18
C GLN A 672 -5.68 17.24 -16.87
N SER A 673 -5.61 18.00 -15.78
CA SER A 673 -6.05 17.58 -14.44
C SER A 673 -7.23 18.41 -13.98
N GLU A 674 -8.18 17.79 -13.29
CA GLU A 674 -9.34 18.41 -12.66
C GLU A 674 -9.42 18.02 -11.19
N THR A 675 -9.97 18.88 -10.34
CA THR A 675 -10.33 18.50 -8.97
C THR A 675 -11.65 17.74 -8.98
N ALA A 676 -11.58 16.45 -8.72
CA ALA A 676 -12.71 15.57 -8.46
C ALA A 676 -13.03 15.49 -6.95
N ILE A 677 -14.12 14.82 -6.60
CA ILE A 677 -14.53 14.60 -5.22
C ILE A 677 -14.45 13.10 -4.91
N ALA A 678 -13.59 12.72 -3.97
CA ALA A 678 -13.53 11.37 -3.42
C ALA A 678 -14.50 11.24 -2.25
N PHE A 679 -15.29 10.17 -2.26
CA PHE A 679 -16.12 9.73 -1.15
C PHE A 679 -15.51 8.45 -0.59
N SER A 680 -15.20 8.44 0.70
CA SER A 680 -14.66 7.27 1.41
C SER A 680 -15.56 6.84 2.55
N GLY A 681 -15.72 5.53 2.76
CA GLY A 681 -16.51 4.98 3.86
C GLY A 681 -16.95 3.53 3.67
N SER A 682 -17.86 3.07 4.51
CA SER A 682 -18.33 1.69 4.60
C SER A 682 -19.34 1.30 3.50
N PHE A 683 -18.94 1.34 2.22
CA PHE A 683 -19.74 0.91 1.07
C PHE A 683 -18.95 0.03 0.10
N SER A 684 -19.65 -0.79 -0.69
CA SER A 684 -19.04 -1.76 -1.61
C SER A 684 -19.49 -1.63 -3.06
N GLN A 685 -20.47 -0.77 -3.35
CA GLN A 685 -20.98 -0.59 -4.71
C GLN A 685 -21.44 0.83 -4.98
N ILE A 686 -21.09 1.32 -6.18
CA ILE A 686 -21.80 2.41 -6.84
C ILE A 686 -23.10 1.82 -7.40
N ARG A 687 -24.25 2.38 -6.99
CA ARG A 687 -25.56 1.81 -7.32
C ARG A 687 -25.86 1.88 -8.82
N GLN A 688 -26.66 0.93 -9.29
CA GLN A 688 -27.20 0.93 -10.64
C GLN A 688 -28.00 2.22 -10.89
N SER A 689 -27.77 2.89 -12.03
CA SER A 689 -28.52 4.11 -12.39
C SER A 689 -29.09 3.97 -13.80
N GLY A 690 -30.42 3.86 -13.91
CA GLY A 690 -31.08 3.61 -15.20
C GLY A 690 -30.60 2.33 -15.87
N SER A 691 -30.03 2.46 -17.08
CA SER A 691 -29.45 1.34 -17.84
C SER A 691 -28.01 0.99 -17.45
N ASP A 692 -27.33 1.84 -16.67
CA ASP A 692 -25.94 1.61 -16.29
C ASP A 692 -25.87 0.63 -15.13
N PRO A 693 -25.07 -0.45 -15.21
CA PRO A 693 -24.96 -1.46 -14.17
C PRO A 693 -24.36 -0.90 -12.87
N ALA A 694 -24.56 -1.63 -11.76
CA ALA A 694 -23.82 -1.39 -10.52
C ALA A 694 -22.33 -1.68 -10.73
N ILE A 695 -21.46 -0.95 -10.02
CA ILE A 695 -20.00 -1.09 -10.11
C ILE A 695 -19.48 -1.41 -8.72
N ASP A 696 -18.77 -2.52 -8.59
CA ASP A 696 -18.11 -2.92 -7.35
C ASP A 696 -16.93 -1.98 -7.06
N VAL A 697 -16.86 -1.52 -5.81
CA VAL A 697 -15.80 -0.65 -5.29
C VAL A 697 -15.48 -1.09 -3.86
N ASP A 698 -14.30 -0.74 -3.36
CA ASP A 698 -13.89 -1.07 -1.98
C ASP A 698 -13.77 0.21 -1.16
N GLY A 699 -14.92 0.72 -0.70
CA GLY A 699 -15.00 1.90 0.17
C GLY A 699 -14.59 3.25 -0.44
N LEU A 700 -14.26 3.31 -1.74
CA LEU A 700 -13.86 4.54 -2.45
C LEU A 700 -14.62 4.74 -3.75
N ALA A 701 -15.24 5.90 -3.91
CA ALA A 701 -15.88 6.33 -5.15
C ALA A 701 -15.48 7.77 -5.49
N VAL A 702 -15.11 8.03 -6.75
CA VAL A 702 -14.65 9.35 -7.20
C VAL A 702 -15.64 9.93 -8.20
N TRP A 703 -16.21 11.09 -7.86
CA TRP A 703 -17.13 11.84 -8.70
C TRP A 703 -16.39 12.91 -9.49
N LEU A 704 -16.61 12.97 -10.80
CA LEU A 704 -16.00 13.97 -11.68
C LEU A 704 -17.01 15.08 -12.02
N PRO A 705 -16.86 16.29 -11.45
CA PRO A 705 -17.79 17.40 -11.68
C PRO A 705 -18.01 17.75 -13.16
N SER A 706 -16.95 17.80 -13.97
CA SER A 706 -17.05 18.18 -15.39
C SER A 706 -17.87 17.20 -16.23
N ALA A 707 -17.85 15.91 -15.87
CA ALA A 707 -18.61 14.86 -16.54
C ALA A 707 -19.99 14.63 -15.90
N ASN A 708 -20.24 15.19 -14.72
CA ASN A 708 -21.42 14.92 -13.91
C ASN A 708 -21.70 13.40 -13.77
N ASN A 709 -20.63 12.63 -13.52
CA ASN A 709 -20.70 11.18 -13.37
C ASN A 709 -19.53 10.63 -12.51
N TRP A 710 -19.67 9.39 -12.06
CA TRP A 710 -18.59 8.62 -11.42
C TRP A 710 -17.47 8.35 -12.41
N ILE A 711 -16.20 8.44 -12.00
CA ILE A 711 -15.07 8.33 -12.92
C ILE A 711 -15.08 7.02 -13.71
N GLN A 712 -15.50 5.91 -13.08
CA GLN A 712 -15.63 4.59 -13.69
C GLN A 712 -16.62 4.55 -14.87
N ARG A 713 -17.52 5.55 -14.97
CA ARG A 713 -18.50 5.70 -16.06
C ARG A 713 -18.11 6.77 -17.09
N THR A 714 -16.90 7.29 -17.00
CA THR A 714 -16.37 8.31 -17.91
C THR A 714 -15.25 7.76 -18.78
N ASN A 715 -14.96 8.46 -19.88
CA ASN A 715 -13.79 8.20 -20.72
C ASN A 715 -12.51 8.89 -20.19
N ALA A 716 -12.51 9.35 -18.94
CA ALA A 716 -11.31 9.91 -18.31
C ALA A 716 -10.21 8.86 -18.23
N GLN A 717 -8.93 9.27 -18.17
CA GLN A 717 -7.86 8.33 -17.89
C GLN A 717 -8.06 7.72 -16.50
N GLN A 718 -8.46 6.46 -16.44
CA GLN A 718 -8.75 5.78 -15.19
C GLN A 718 -7.46 5.19 -14.62
N GLN A 719 -7.20 5.49 -13.36
CA GLN A 719 -6.28 4.73 -12.54
C GLN A 719 -7.08 3.85 -11.59
N ILE A 720 -6.61 2.64 -11.31
CA ILE A 720 -7.19 1.85 -10.24
C ILE A 720 -6.68 2.41 -8.92
N LEU A 721 -7.60 3.02 -8.17
CA LEU A 721 -7.37 3.53 -6.83
C LEU A 721 -8.00 2.58 -5.82
N THR A 722 -7.29 2.29 -4.74
CA THR A 722 -7.77 1.49 -3.61
C THR A 722 -7.40 2.18 -2.30
N GLY A 723 -8.12 1.86 -1.22
CA GLY A 723 -7.99 2.54 0.07
C GLY A 723 -8.89 3.76 0.18
N GLU A 724 -8.65 4.58 1.19
CA GLU A 724 -9.53 5.69 1.58
C GLU A 724 -8.74 7.00 1.62
N LEU A 725 -9.43 8.11 1.36
CA LEU A 725 -8.92 9.46 1.62
C LEU A 725 -9.65 10.03 2.83
N THR A 726 -8.90 10.47 3.82
CA THR A 726 -9.44 10.99 5.09
C THR A 726 -9.31 12.50 5.21
N ALA A 727 -8.30 13.11 4.58
CA ALA A 727 -8.14 14.56 4.57
C ALA A 727 -7.43 15.04 3.29
N GLY A 728 -7.58 16.33 2.97
CA GLY A 728 -6.87 16.96 1.86
C GLY A 728 -6.76 18.46 2.05
N ALA A 729 -5.61 19.03 1.67
CA ALA A 729 -5.35 20.45 1.74
C ALA A 729 -4.61 20.94 0.49
N PHE A 730 -4.94 22.17 0.07
CA PHE A 730 -4.21 22.85 -0.99
C PHE A 730 -3.17 23.80 -0.41
N LEU A 731 -1.97 23.74 -0.96
CA LEU A 731 -0.90 24.68 -0.69
C LEU A 731 -1.13 26.00 -1.45
N PRO A 732 -0.46 27.10 -1.07
CA PRO A 732 -0.61 28.40 -1.74
C PRO A 732 -0.25 28.40 -3.23
N ASN A 733 0.59 27.45 -3.67
CA ASN A 733 0.96 27.22 -5.06
C ASN A 733 -0.02 26.29 -5.80
N ASN A 734 -1.18 25.99 -5.21
CA ASN A 734 -2.19 25.06 -5.71
C ASN A 734 -1.74 23.59 -5.80
N THR A 735 -0.63 23.22 -5.14
CA THR A 735 -0.26 21.81 -4.96
C THR A 735 -1.21 21.18 -3.95
N TRP A 736 -1.83 20.08 -4.33
CA TRP A 736 -2.66 19.28 -3.44
C TRP A 736 -1.80 18.33 -2.62
N ILE A 737 -2.08 18.25 -1.33
CA ILE A 737 -1.53 17.25 -0.42
C ILE A 737 -2.71 16.56 0.26
N GLY A 738 -2.77 15.24 0.15
CA GLY A 738 -3.79 14.41 0.76
C GLY A 738 -3.28 13.67 1.97
N ALA A 739 -4.22 13.08 2.71
CA ALA A 739 -3.94 11.99 3.63
C ALA A 739 -4.94 10.85 3.46
N GLY A 740 -4.45 9.63 3.58
CA GLY A 740 -5.26 8.43 3.48
C GLY A 740 -4.44 7.16 3.33
N THR A 741 -5.14 6.04 3.15
CA THR A 741 -4.56 4.75 2.75
C THR A 741 -4.54 4.58 1.22
N LEU A 742 -4.87 5.64 0.47
CA LEU A 742 -4.98 5.63 -0.98
C LEU A 742 -3.69 5.11 -1.65
N ALA A 743 -3.85 4.09 -2.50
CA ALA A 743 -2.79 3.56 -3.35
C ALA A 743 -3.22 3.56 -4.82
N SER A 744 -2.28 3.94 -5.70
CA SER A 744 -2.44 3.85 -7.16
C SER A 744 -1.90 2.52 -7.67
N LEU A 745 -2.78 1.68 -8.22
CA LEU A 745 -2.43 0.37 -8.77
C LEU A 745 -2.07 0.40 -10.26
N GLY A 746 -2.04 1.60 -10.85
CA GLY A 746 -1.68 1.84 -12.24
C GLY A 746 -2.87 2.25 -13.10
N GLN A 747 -2.59 2.51 -14.37
CA GLN A 747 -3.59 2.89 -15.37
C GLN A 747 -4.41 1.67 -15.79
N VAL A 748 -5.72 1.84 -15.92
CA VAL A 748 -6.65 0.78 -16.35
C VAL A 748 -6.33 0.40 -17.79
N MET A 749 -5.70 -0.77 -17.96
CA MET A 749 -5.38 -1.37 -19.25
C MET A 749 -5.48 -2.88 -19.06
N HIS A 750 -6.36 -3.53 -19.82
CA HIS A 750 -6.60 -4.95 -19.67
C HIS A 750 -5.71 -5.74 -20.64
N GLY A 751 -4.75 -6.47 -20.08
CA GLY A 751 -3.92 -7.44 -20.78
C GLY A 751 -2.95 -6.91 -21.83
N VAL A 752 -3.10 -5.67 -22.32
CA VAL A 752 -2.18 -5.06 -23.29
C VAL A 752 -2.00 -3.56 -23.06
N ALA A 753 -0.76 -3.10 -23.17
CA ALA A 753 -0.39 -1.69 -23.10
C ALA A 753 0.64 -1.36 -24.18
N SER A 754 0.43 -0.31 -24.97
CA SER A 754 1.45 0.19 -25.89
C SER A 754 2.52 0.93 -25.11
N VAL A 755 3.78 0.70 -25.48
CA VAL A 755 4.94 1.33 -24.86
C VAL A 755 5.57 2.32 -25.84
N VAL A 756 5.76 3.55 -25.38
CA VAL A 756 6.51 4.57 -26.12
C VAL A 756 7.71 4.99 -25.28
N SER A 757 8.90 4.87 -25.86
CA SER A 757 10.15 5.36 -25.28
C SER A 757 10.60 6.63 -26.02
N ASN A 758 10.79 7.73 -25.29
CA ASN A 758 11.34 8.98 -25.79
C ASN A 758 12.33 9.56 -24.77
N ASP A 759 13.55 9.90 -25.20
CA ASP A 759 14.59 10.53 -24.36
C ASP A 759 14.81 9.79 -23.01
N GLY A 760 14.88 8.45 -23.05
CA GLY A 760 15.06 7.61 -21.86
C GLY A 760 13.85 7.54 -20.90
N ARG A 761 12.68 8.05 -21.31
CA ARG A 761 11.42 7.95 -20.54
C ARG A 761 10.44 7.01 -21.22
N ILE A 762 9.82 6.15 -20.41
CA ILE A 762 8.86 5.16 -20.87
C ILE A 762 7.46 5.62 -20.47
N THR A 763 6.56 5.58 -21.42
CA THR A 763 5.15 5.94 -21.26
C THR A 763 4.27 4.81 -21.77
N LEU A 764 3.14 4.60 -21.08
CA LEU A 764 2.17 3.56 -21.42
C LEU A 764 0.91 4.20 -22.00
N HIS A 765 0.37 3.59 -23.05
CA HIS A 765 -0.86 4.01 -23.69
C HIS A 765 -1.80 2.82 -23.89
N GLY A 766 -3.09 3.02 -23.60
CA GLY A 766 -4.12 2.03 -23.90
C GLY A 766 -4.31 1.89 -25.41
N LEU A 767 -4.61 0.67 -25.86
CA LEU A 767 -5.10 0.42 -27.21
C LEU A 767 -6.63 0.58 -27.23
N PRO A 768 -7.26 0.89 -28.39
CA PRO A 768 -8.71 0.99 -28.52
C PRO A 768 -9.37 -0.41 -28.50
N LEU A 769 -9.10 -1.19 -27.46
CA LEU A 769 -9.56 -2.56 -27.25
C LEU A 769 -10.23 -2.64 -25.88
N ASN A 770 -11.40 -3.27 -25.82
CA ASN A 770 -12.08 -3.57 -24.56
C ASN A 770 -11.92 -5.06 -24.26
N ILE A 771 -10.83 -5.41 -23.57
CA ILE A 771 -10.50 -6.78 -23.15
C ILE A 771 -11.00 -6.97 -21.72
N GLN A 772 -11.62 -8.12 -21.44
CA GLN A 772 -12.09 -8.52 -20.12
C GLN A 772 -11.42 -9.85 -19.74
N ALA A 773 -11.08 -9.99 -18.46
CA ALA A 773 -10.63 -11.27 -17.92
C ALA A 773 -11.82 -12.26 -17.91
N GLU A 774 -11.56 -13.52 -18.28
CA GLU A 774 -12.61 -14.54 -18.28
C GLU A 774 -12.92 -14.95 -16.82
N GLU A 775 -14.07 -14.56 -16.28
CA GLU A 775 -14.54 -15.05 -14.98
C GLU A 775 -14.68 -16.57 -15.04
N THR A 776 -13.88 -17.28 -14.24
CA THR A 776 -13.93 -18.74 -14.17
C THR A 776 -15.20 -19.21 -13.45
N SER A 777 -16.33 -19.17 -14.14
CA SER A 777 -17.51 -19.91 -13.71
C SER A 777 -17.28 -21.41 -13.98
N SER A 778 -16.92 -22.21 -12.97
CA SER A 778 -17.36 -23.61 -12.96
C SER A 778 -17.37 -24.24 -11.56
N SER A 779 -18.58 -24.51 -11.06
CA SER A 779 -18.79 -25.71 -10.25
C SER A 779 -18.80 -26.92 -11.19
N LEU A 780 -17.86 -27.85 -10.98
CA LEU A 780 -17.68 -29.16 -11.65
C LEU A 780 -16.67 -29.19 -12.83
N GLN A 781 -15.38 -29.01 -12.53
CA GLN A 781 -14.29 -29.59 -13.33
C GLN A 781 -13.55 -30.71 -12.58
N LYS A 782 -13.14 -31.72 -13.34
CA LYS A 782 -12.58 -33.00 -12.85
C LYS A 782 -11.16 -32.77 -12.31
N ARG A 783 -10.99 -33.06 -11.02
CA ARG A 783 -9.85 -32.77 -10.13
C ARG A 783 -8.56 -33.58 -10.42
N ALA A 784 -8.09 -33.59 -11.67
CA ALA A 784 -6.91 -34.36 -12.07
C ALA A 784 -6.08 -33.66 -13.16
N ILE A 785 -5.61 -32.44 -12.92
CA ILE A 785 -4.60 -31.78 -13.77
C ILE A 785 -3.64 -31.02 -12.86
N SER A 786 -2.34 -31.27 -13.03
CA SER A 786 -1.25 -30.68 -12.26
C SER A 786 -1.11 -29.18 -12.55
N GLY A 787 -1.26 -28.35 -11.52
CA GLY A 787 -0.41 -27.17 -11.25
C GLY A 787 -0.52 -25.92 -12.11
N ASP A 788 -0.08 -25.94 -13.38
CA ASP A 788 0.67 -24.76 -13.88
C ASP A 788 0.17 -24.09 -15.18
N GLN A 789 -0.96 -24.45 -15.78
CA GLN A 789 -1.29 -23.91 -17.12
C GLN A 789 -2.78 -23.57 -17.33
N ASN A 790 -3.38 -22.83 -16.38
CA ASN A 790 -4.56 -22.01 -16.68
C ASN A 790 -4.06 -20.71 -17.30
N VAL A 791 -4.17 -20.59 -18.62
CA VAL A 791 -3.76 -19.40 -19.37
C VAL A 791 -4.85 -18.34 -19.23
N THR A 792 -4.48 -17.16 -18.74
CA THR A 792 -5.35 -16.00 -18.60
C THR A 792 -4.64 -14.76 -19.14
N GLY A 793 -5.39 -13.80 -19.65
CA GLY A 793 -4.86 -12.58 -20.27
C GLY A 793 -4.35 -12.78 -21.70
N VAL A 794 -3.71 -11.74 -22.25
CA VAL A 794 -3.08 -11.75 -23.57
C VAL A 794 -1.65 -12.29 -23.42
N VAL A 795 -1.31 -13.35 -24.14
CA VAL A 795 -0.03 -14.05 -24.00
C VAL A 795 0.91 -13.74 -25.14
N GLU A 796 0.40 -13.75 -26.38
CA GLU A 796 1.20 -13.65 -27.59
C GLU A 796 0.59 -12.64 -28.56
N VAL A 797 1.42 -11.81 -29.19
CA VAL A 797 0.99 -10.85 -30.22
C VAL A 797 1.92 -10.89 -31.42
N VAL A 798 1.34 -10.97 -32.62
CA VAL A 798 2.06 -10.89 -33.90
C VAL A 798 1.43 -9.87 -34.82
N THR A 799 2.24 -9.26 -35.69
CA THR A 799 1.78 -8.28 -36.69
C THR A 799 1.92 -8.84 -38.10
N TYR A 800 0.84 -8.80 -38.88
CA TYR A 800 0.81 -9.10 -40.31
C TYR A 800 0.86 -7.80 -41.11
N ASN A 801 1.93 -7.64 -41.91
CA ASN A 801 2.15 -6.48 -42.78
C ASN A 801 2.40 -6.96 -44.22
N ALA A 802 1.33 -7.25 -44.97
CA ALA A 802 1.43 -7.60 -46.38
C ALA A 802 0.19 -7.12 -47.16
N ASN A 803 0.33 -6.97 -48.48
CA ASN A 803 -0.77 -6.57 -49.38
C ASN A 803 -1.51 -5.26 -49.03
N ALA A 804 -0.85 -4.33 -48.32
CA ALA A 804 -1.41 -3.09 -47.75
C ALA A 804 -2.32 -3.28 -46.53
N ASP A 805 -2.45 -4.51 -46.04
CA ASP A 805 -3.06 -4.81 -44.74
C ASP A 805 -2.03 -4.67 -43.62
N ASN A 806 -2.48 -4.09 -42.51
CA ASN A 806 -1.73 -3.98 -41.26
C ASN A 806 -2.63 -4.52 -40.14
N VAL A 807 -2.47 -5.80 -39.81
CA VAL A 807 -3.31 -6.50 -38.83
C VAL A 807 -2.46 -6.91 -37.64
N THR A 808 -2.85 -6.49 -36.45
CA THR A 808 -2.27 -6.95 -35.18
C THR A 808 -3.15 -8.05 -34.60
N ILE A 809 -2.55 -9.17 -34.21
CA ILE A 809 -3.26 -10.39 -33.82
C ILE A 809 -2.88 -10.70 -32.38
N PHE A 810 -3.88 -10.79 -31.51
CA PHE A 810 -3.72 -11.01 -30.07
C PHE A 810 -4.24 -12.40 -29.71
N ALA A 811 -3.42 -13.21 -29.05
CA ALA A 811 -3.76 -14.56 -28.59
C ALA A 811 -3.64 -14.69 -27.07
N GLY A 812 -4.53 -15.46 -26.46
CA GLY A 812 -4.48 -15.73 -25.03
C GLY A 812 -5.68 -16.49 -24.48
N GLY A 813 -5.98 -16.23 -23.21
CA GLY A 813 -7.17 -16.67 -22.49
C GLY A 813 -7.95 -15.45 -21.99
N PHE A 814 -8.75 -14.84 -22.86
CA PHE A 814 -9.45 -13.58 -22.61
C PHE A 814 -10.75 -13.48 -23.41
N THR A 815 -11.65 -12.61 -22.97
CA THR A 815 -12.80 -12.16 -23.74
C THR A 815 -12.60 -10.71 -24.16
N ALA A 816 -13.20 -10.30 -25.27
CA ALA A 816 -13.15 -8.92 -25.73
C ALA A 816 -14.46 -8.51 -26.41
N GLU A 817 -14.74 -7.22 -26.45
CA GLU A 817 -15.90 -6.66 -27.14
C GLU A 817 -15.52 -6.26 -28.58
N GLY A 818 -16.19 -6.88 -29.56
CA GLY A 818 -16.08 -6.55 -30.99
C GLY A 818 -17.17 -5.58 -31.46
N ALA A 819 -17.25 -5.39 -32.78
CA ALA A 819 -18.28 -4.55 -33.40
C ALA A 819 -19.70 -4.99 -32.97
N GLU A 820 -20.62 -4.03 -32.79
CA GLU A 820 -22.01 -4.27 -32.34
C GLU A 820 -22.15 -5.00 -30.98
N ARG A 821 -21.13 -4.91 -30.11
CA ARG A 821 -21.06 -5.60 -28.80
C ARG A 821 -20.99 -7.13 -28.89
N SER A 822 -20.48 -7.68 -29.99
CA SER A 822 -20.24 -9.13 -30.11
C SER A 822 -19.09 -9.56 -29.19
N THR A 823 -19.18 -10.72 -28.54
CA THR A 823 -18.08 -11.26 -27.73
C THR A 823 -17.05 -11.97 -28.62
N ILE A 824 -15.80 -11.53 -28.57
CA ILE A 824 -14.62 -12.19 -29.15
C ILE A 824 -13.95 -12.99 -28.03
N ARG A 825 -13.45 -14.19 -28.35
CA ARG A 825 -12.78 -15.07 -27.37
C ARG A 825 -11.40 -15.47 -27.88
N ASN A 826 -10.39 -15.30 -27.03
CA ASN A 826 -9.05 -15.93 -27.08
C ASN A 826 -8.16 -15.65 -28.31
N LEU A 827 -8.71 -15.21 -29.45
CA LEU A 827 -7.98 -14.74 -30.63
C LEU A 827 -8.69 -13.53 -31.25
N LEU A 828 -8.02 -12.38 -31.26
CA LEU A 828 -8.54 -11.10 -31.70
C LEU A 828 -7.67 -10.52 -32.82
N PHE A 829 -8.30 -9.98 -33.85
CA PHE A 829 -7.66 -9.30 -34.98
C PHE A 829 -8.02 -7.82 -34.94
N MET A 830 -7.01 -6.95 -34.91
CA MET A 830 -7.16 -5.51 -35.00
C MET A 830 -6.59 -5.03 -36.33
N ASN A 831 -7.44 -4.55 -37.22
CA ASN A 831 -7.04 -4.09 -38.56
C ASN A 831 -6.76 -2.58 -38.55
N GLY A 832 -5.48 -2.21 -38.50
CA GLY A 832 -5.03 -0.83 -38.56
C GLY A 832 -5.28 -0.15 -39.91
N SER A 833 -5.40 -0.91 -41.00
CA SER A 833 -5.77 -0.39 -42.32
C SER A 833 -7.26 -0.04 -42.44
N ASP A 834 -8.11 -0.59 -41.57
CA ASP A 834 -9.56 -0.37 -41.53
C ASP A 834 -9.99 0.32 -40.23
N ASN A 835 -9.40 1.48 -39.93
CA ASN A 835 -9.73 2.32 -38.77
C ASN A 835 -9.75 1.56 -37.43
N ASN A 836 -8.78 0.65 -37.24
CA ASN A 836 -8.67 -0.24 -36.07
C ASN A 836 -9.89 -1.13 -35.85
N ALA A 837 -10.56 -1.59 -36.92
CA ALA A 837 -11.66 -2.54 -36.82
C ALA A 837 -11.23 -3.82 -36.09
N VAL A 838 -12.06 -4.25 -35.12
CA VAL A 838 -11.78 -5.40 -34.25
C VAL A 838 -12.69 -6.57 -34.63
N THR A 839 -12.09 -7.72 -34.96
CA THR A 839 -12.81 -8.95 -35.32
C THR A 839 -12.27 -10.17 -34.55
N GLY A 840 -13.06 -11.23 -34.48
CA GLY A 840 -12.70 -12.51 -33.87
C GLY A 840 -12.75 -13.66 -34.87
N LEU A 841 -12.50 -14.88 -34.38
CA LEU A 841 -12.60 -16.09 -35.20
C LEU A 841 -14.03 -16.38 -35.70
N PRO A 842 -14.20 -16.96 -36.90
CA PRO A 842 -15.48 -17.50 -37.35
C PRO A 842 -15.97 -18.66 -36.46
N GLN A 843 -17.21 -19.12 -36.64
CA GLN A 843 -17.72 -20.27 -35.87
C GLN A 843 -17.00 -21.58 -36.22
N GLY A 844 -16.72 -22.42 -35.21
CA GLY A 844 -16.13 -23.77 -35.41
C GLY A 844 -15.10 -24.16 -34.34
N VAL A 845 -14.49 -23.18 -33.66
CA VAL A 845 -13.58 -23.39 -32.53
C VAL A 845 -14.37 -23.38 -31.21
N SER A 846 -14.03 -24.28 -30.28
CA SER A 846 -14.63 -24.38 -28.96
C SER A 846 -14.32 -23.14 -28.13
N GLU A 847 -15.31 -22.63 -27.38
CA GLU A 847 -15.17 -21.46 -26.51
C GLU A 847 -14.09 -21.62 -25.43
N ASN A 848 -13.81 -22.86 -25.01
CA ASN A 848 -12.77 -23.19 -24.01
C ASN A 848 -11.34 -23.25 -24.59
N SER A 849 -11.15 -22.88 -25.87
CA SER A 849 -9.85 -22.96 -26.53
C SER A 849 -8.99 -21.75 -26.18
N THR A 850 -7.77 -21.97 -25.70
CA THR A 850 -6.78 -20.90 -25.48
C THR A 850 -5.66 -20.96 -26.51
N PHE A 851 -5.20 -19.79 -26.95
CA PHE A 851 -4.10 -19.65 -27.91
C PHE A 851 -2.88 -19.04 -27.20
N ILE A 852 -1.70 -19.63 -27.39
CA ILE A 852 -0.46 -19.17 -26.75
C ILE A 852 0.75 -19.14 -27.69
N ALA A 853 0.60 -19.62 -28.93
CA ALA A 853 1.66 -19.61 -29.93
C ALA A 853 1.11 -19.11 -31.27
N LEU A 854 1.72 -18.08 -31.84
CA LEU A 854 1.35 -17.53 -33.13
C LEU A 854 2.59 -17.49 -34.04
N GLU A 855 2.44 -17.89 -35.29
CA GLU A 855 3.47 -17.75 -36.32
C GLU A 855 2.81 -17.43 -37.66
N ILE A 856 3.31 -16.42 -38.36
CA ILE A 856 2.86 -16.09 -39.71
C ILE A 856 3.88 -16.64 -40.69
N HIS A 857 3.44 -17.51 -41.58
CA HIS A 857 4.24 -17.98 -42.70
C HIS A 857 3.57 -17.62 -44.03
N ARG A 858 4.17 -16.68 -44.76
CA ARG A 858 3.58 -16.03 -45.94
C ARG A 858 2.27 -15.32 -45.59
N ASP A 859 1.14 -15.90 -45.98
CA ASP A 859 -0.21 -15.37 -45.77
C ASP A 859 -1.07 -16.27 -44.85
N LEU A 860 -0.47 -17.32 -44.28
CA LEU A 860 -1.12 -18.22 -43.33
C LEU A 860 -0.68 -17.91 -41.90
N LEU A 861 -1.66 -17.66 -41.03
CA LEU A 861 -1.46 -17.63 -39.59
C LEU A 861 -1.60 -19.04 -39.03
N PHE A 862 -0.57 -19.48 -38.34
CA PHE A 862 -0.57 -20.67 -37.49
C PHE A 862 -0.87 -20.24 -36.06
N ALA A 863 -2.00 -20.68 -35.52
CA ALA A 863 -2.43 -20.37 -34.16
C ALA A 863 -2.51 -21.65 -33.33
N GLY A 864 -1.59 -21.79 -32.38
CA GLY A 864 -1.43 -22.95 -31.51
C GLY A 864 -1.79 -22.67 -30.05
N GLY A 865 -2.18 -23.73 -29.34
CA GLY A 865 -2.44 -23.69 -27.91
C GLY A 865 -3.24 -24.89 -27.44
N ARG A 866 -4.12 -24.70 -26.46
CA ARG A 866 -5.11 -25.71 -26.03
C ARG A 866 -6.36 -25.58 -26.89
N VAL A 867 -6.18 -25.78 -28.20
CA VAL A 867 -7.24 -25.55 -29.19
C VAL A 867 -8.04 -26.82 -29.42
N SER A 868 -9.37 -26.69 -29.47
CA SER A 868 -10.26 -27.78 -29.88
C SER A 868 -11.42 -27.23 -30.69
N GLY A 869 -11.92 -27.99 -31.67
CA GLY A 869 -13.05 -27.56 -32.47
C GLY A 869 -13.38 -28.52 -33.61
N GLU A 870 -14.37 -28.11 -34.41
CA GLU A 870 -14.77 -28.77 -35.64
C GLU A 870 -15.03 -27.72 -36.72
N ILE A 871 -14.21 -27.74 -37.78
CA ILE A 871 -14.30 -26.80 -38.91
C ILE A 871 -14.66 -27.61 -40.15
N GLU A 872 -15.81 -27.30 -40.76
CA GLU A 872 -16.33 -28.00 -41.95
C GLU A 872 -16.37 -29.55 -41.81
N GLY A 873 -16.67 -30.06 -40.62
CA GLY A 873 -16.73 -31.50 -40.35
C GLY A 873 -15.38 -32.18 -40.06
N ARG A 874 -14.30 -31.40 -39.91
CA ARG A 874 -12.96 -31.89 -39.52
C ARG A 874 -12.63 -31.42 -38.11
N SER A 875 -12.22 -32.36 -37.25
CA SER A 875 -11.78 -32.02 -35.89
C SER A 875 -10.42 -31.31 -35.92
N VAL A 876 -10.34 -30.19 -35.21
CA VAL A 876 -9.13 -29.40 -35.00
C VAL A 876 -8.69 -29.61 -33.55
N ALA A 877 -7.41 -29.89 -33.35
CA ALA A 877 -6.83 -30.10 -32.02
C ALA A 877 -5.39 -29.57 -31.97
N GLY A 878 -5.11 -28.67 -31.03
CA GLY A 878 -3.79 -28.09 -30.76
C GLY A 878 -3.34 -26.98 -31.72
N LEU A 879 -3.68 -27.05 -33.00
CA LEU A 879 -3.24 -26.09 -34.03
C LEU A 879 -4.38 -25.72 -34.98
N LEU A 880 -4.49 -24.44 -35.32
CA LEU A 880 -5.43 -23.85 -36.26
C LEU A 880 -4.68 -23.08 -37.36
N LEU A 881 -5.09 -23.22 -38.62
CA LEU A 881 -4.60 -22.39 -39.72
C LEU A 881 -5.66 -21.38 -40.16
N TYR A 882 -5.28 -20.11 -40.28
CA TYR A 882 -6.14 -19.03 -40.72
C TYR A 882 -5.52 -18.31 -41.92
N ASP A 883 -6.31 -18.07 -42.96
CA ASP A 883 -5.86 -17.39 -44.17
C ASP A 883 -6.09 -15.88 -44.04
N MET A 884 -4.98 -15.13 -43.97
CA MET A 884 -5.02 -13.68 -43.77
C MET A 884 -5.59 -12.93 -44.97
N THR A 885 -5.60 -13.53 -46.17
CA THR A 885 -6.12 -12.89 -47.39
C THR A 885 -7.63 -13.00 -47.53
N THR A 886 -8.21 -14.13 -47.10
CA THR A 886 -9.66 -14.34 -47.15
C THR A 886 -10.35 -13.96 -45.84
N ALA A 887 -9.58 -13.71 -44.78
CA ALA A 887 -10.07 -13.48 -43.42
C ALA A 887 -11.00 -14.63 -42.95
N ASP A 888 -10.64 -15.87 -43.26
CA ASP A 888 -11.39 -17.08 -42.91
C ASP A 888 -10.43 -18.24 -42.62
N TYR A 889 -10.96 -19.37 -42.13
CA TYR A 889 -10.19 -20.59 -41.94
C TYR A 889 -9.53 -21.05 -43.24
N ALA A 890 -8.28 -21.50 -43.15
CA ALA A 890 -7.60 -22.07 -44.31
C ALA A 890 -8.40 -23.27 -44.85
N SER A 891 -8.55 -23.33 -46.18
CA SER A 891 -9.32 -24.39 -46.89
C SER A 891 -8.85 -25.82 -46.58
N ILE A 892 -7.61 -25.98 -46.13
CA ILE A 892 -7.06 -27.25 -45.66
C ILE A 892 -6.53 -27.05 -44.24
N GLN A 893 -7.27 -27.59 -43.26
CA GLN A 893 -6.77 -27.71 -41.89
C GLN A 893 -5.86 -28.94 -41.75
N PRO A 894 -4.76 -28.85 -40.97
CA PRO A 894 -3.93 -29.99 -40.64
C PRO A 894 -4.73 -31.02 -39.82
N ALA A 895 -4.31 -32.30 -39.87
CA ALA A 895 -4.83 -33.29 -38.94
C ALA A 895 -4.49 -32.84 -37.50
N GLY A 896 -5.47 -32.80 -36.61
CA GLY A 896 -5.28 -32.35 -35.22
C GLY A 896 -4.22 -33.18 -34.49
N LEU A 897 -3.57 -32.58 -33.50
CA LEU A 897 -2.59 -33.24 -32.64
C LEU A 897 -3.28 -34.10 -31.57
N ALA A 898 -2.65 -35.19 -31.14
CA ALA A 898 -3.20 -36.17 -30.23
C ALA A 898 -2.21 -36.57 -29.11
N GLY A 899 -2.74 -36.78 -27.92
CA GLY A 899 -2.01 -37.07 -26.69
C GLY A 899 -2.92 -36.93 -25.47
N PRO A 900 -2.43 -37.20 -24.25
CA PRO A 900 -3.23 -37.09 -23.03
C PRO A 900 -3.65 -35.65 -22.71
N ASN A 901 -2.77 -34.67 -22.95
CA ASN A 901 -3.02 -33.23 -22.75
C ASN A 901 -2.33 -32.46 -23.86
N VAL A 902 -3.01 -32.26 -25.00
CA VAL A 902 -2.44 -31.58 -26.17
C VAL A 902 -2.35 -30.07 -25.91
N ILE A 903 -1.15 -29.53 -26.02
CA ILE A 903 -0.90 -28.08 -26.06
C ILE A 903 0.26 -27.80 -27.01
N VAL A 904 0.13 -26.74 -27.81
CA VAL A 904 1.22 -26.19 -28.63
C VAL A 904 1.75 -24.96 -27.91
N ASN A 905 3.04 -24.96 -27.59
CA ASN A 905 3.69 -23.87 -26.83
C ASN A 905 4.46 -22.91 -27.73
N ASP A 906 4.98 -23.37 -28.88
CA ASP A 906 5.69 -22.50 -29.82
C ASP A 906 5.58 -23.04 -31.27
N ILE A 907 5.68 -22.12 -32.22
CA ILE A 907 5.61 -22.40 -33.65
C ILE A 907 6.69 -21.54 -34.34
N LYS A 908 7.51 -22.16 -35.19
CA LYS A 908 8.54 -21.45 -35.96
C LYS A 908 8.60 -21.93 -37.40
N ALA A 909 8.48 -20.99 -38.34
CA ALA A 909 8.78 -21.26 -39.73
C ALA A 909 10.30 -21.42 -39.92
N GLN A 910 10.69 -22.38 -40.76
CA GLN A 910 12.08 -22.45 -41.19
C GLN A 910 12.34 -21.33 -42.22
N PRO A 911 13.41 -20.52 -42.03
CA PRO A 911 13.74 -19.45 -42.96
C PRO A 911 13.95 -19.96 -44.39
N ASP A 912 13.43 -19.22 -45.37
CA ASP A 912 13.53 -19.51 -46.81
C ASP A 912 13.00 -20.88 -47.29
N THR A 913 12.14 -21.56 -46.51
CA THR A 913 11.50 -22.84 -46.92
C THR A 913 9.97 -22.80 -46.79
N ASP A 914 9.29 -23.91 -47.12
CA ASP A 914 7.84 -24.13 -46.97
C ASP A 914 7.48 -24.82 -45.62
N PHE A 915 8.47 -25.03 -44.75
CA PHE A 915 8.34 -25.91 -43.59
C PHE A 915 8.11 -25.12 -42.30
N VAL A 916 7.08 -25.50 -41.54
CA VAL A 916 6.72 -24.90 -40.26
C VAL A 916 6.84 -25.95 -39.16
N TYR A 917 7.59 -25.65 -38.11
CA TYR A 917 7.82 -26.56 -36.99
C TYR A 917 6.95 -26.16 -35.81
N VAL A 918 6.25 -27.14 -35.25
CA VAL A 918 5.28 -26.95 -34.16
C VAL A 918 5.78 -27.73 -32.96
N GLY A 919 5.98 -27.05 -31.83
CA GLY A 919 6.51 -27.60 -30.59
C GLY A 919 5.51 -27.53 -29.44
N GLY A 920 5.45 -28.56 -28.60
CA GLY A 920 4.58 -28.55 -27.42
C GLY A 920 4.51 -29.89 -26.69
N ALA A 921 3.37 -30.17 -26.07
CA ALA A 921 3.07 -31.46 -25.44
C ALA A 921 2.04 -32.23 -26.27
N PHE A 922 2.49 -33.18 -27.07
CA PHE A 922 1.68 -34.11 -27.86
C PHE A 922 2.54 -35.30 -28.27
N GLU A 923 1.92 -36.39 -28.71
CA GLU A 923 2.62 -37.65 -29.03
C GLU A 923 2.55 -38.02 -30.51
N ARG A 924 1.44 -37.66 -31.17
CA ARG A 924 1.12 -38.06 -32.55
C ARG A 924 0.08 -37.12 -33.15
N THR A 925 -0.24 -37.30 -34.44
CA THR A 925 -1.42 -36.69 -35.06
C THR A 925 -2.64 -37.61 -34.97
N THR A 926 -3.83 -37.07 -35.19
CA THR A 926 -5.11 -37.80 -35.27
C THR A 926 -5.16 -38.79 -36.45
N GLN A 927 -4.19 -38.73 -37.37
CA GLN A 927 -4.00 -39.70 -38.45
C GLN A 927 -2.87 -40.70 -38.15
N ASP A 928 -2.54 -40.89 -36.86
CA ASP A 928 -1.55 -41.84 -36.34
C ASP A 928 -0.10 -41.62 -36.82
N LEU A 929 0.25 -40.41 -37.29
CA LEU A 929 1.65 -40.06 -37.52
C LEU A 929 2.34 -39.79 -36.19
N SER A 930 3.36 -40.57 -35.86
CA SER A 930 4.18 -40.37 -34.65
C SER A 930 5.11 -39.17 -34.81
N CYS A 931 4.92 -38.13 -34.00
CA CYS A 931 5.82 -36.99 -33.88
C CYS A 931 5.72 -36.41 -32.44
N PRO A 932 6.35 -37.08 -31.46
CA PRO A 932 6.28 -36.62 -30.08
C PRO A 932 6.94 -35.26 -29.91
N CYS A 933 6.27 -34.35 -29.21
CA CYS A 933 6.65 -32.98 -28.85
C CYS A 933 7.06 -32.00 -29.96
N VAL A 934 7.48 -32.45 -31.16
CA VAL A 934 7.76 -31.62 -32.33
C VAL A 934 7.25 -32.30 -33.61
N CYS A 935 6.44 -31.60 -34.41
CA CYS A 935 6.01 -32.02 -35.74
C CYS A 935 6.35 -30.93 -36.76
N MET A 936 6.66 -31.29 -38.01
CA MET A 936 6.87 -30.34 -39.11
C MET A 936 5.70 -30.40 -40.08
N TYR A 937 5.12 -29.25 -40.41
CA TYR A 937 4.07 -29.10 -41.40
C TYR A 937 4.65 -28.52 -42.69
N ASP A 938 4.46 -29.23 -43.81
CA ASP A 938 4.81 -28.76 -45.14
C ASP A 938 3.62 -28.01 -45.73
N THR A 939 3.74 -26.69 -45.87
CA THR A 939 2.66 -25.82 -46.38
C THR A 939 2.38 -26.00 -47.87
N ASN A 940 3.32 -26.56 -48.62
CA ASN A 940 3.17 -26.82 -50.05
C ASN A 940 2.44 -28.15 -50.29
N ALA A 941 2.86 -29.20 -49.58
CA ALA A 941 2.22 -30.51 -49.64
C ALA A 941 0.98 -30.67 -48.75
N ASN A 942 0.72 -29.71 -47.84
CA ASN A 942 -0.34 -29.74 -46.83
C ASN A 942 -0.34 -31.00 -45.95
N GLN A 943 0.85 -31.44 -45.53
CA GLN A 943 1.02 -32.69 -44.78
C GLN A 943 1.99 -32.55 -43.61
N TRP A 944 1.75 -33.35 -42.56
CA TRP A 944 2.67 -33.52 -41.44
C TRP A 944 3.83 -34.45 -41.80
N ASN A 945 5.02 -34.11 -41.33
CA ASN A 945 6.22 -34.92 -41.40
C ASN A 945 6.85 -35.10 -40.00
N PRO A 946 7.42 -36.27 -39.70
CA PRO A 946 8.10 -36.51 -38.43
C PRO A 946 9.43 -35.74 -38.38
N VAL A 947 9.81 -35.27 -37.19
CA VAL A 947 11.04 -34.51 -36.95
C VAL A 947 12.00 -35.36 -36.14
N GLY A 948 12.84 -36.13 -36.83
CA GLY A 948 13.80 -37.06 -36.21
C GLY A 948 13.13 -38.15 -35.36
N SER A 949 13.92 -38.84 -34.54
CA SER A 949 13.43 -39.88 -33.62
C SER A 949 14.13 -39.80 -32.26
N GLY A 950 13.47 -40.34 -31.22
CA GLY A 950 14.05 -40.48 -29.89
C GLY A 950 13.85 -39.30 -28.94
N LEU A 951 13.21 -38.22 -29.39
CA LEU A 951 12.83 -37.07 -28.55
C LEU A 951 11.41 -37.28 -27.98
N SER A 952 11.23 -37.01 -26.68
CA SER A 952 9.92 -36.93 -26.02
C SER A 952 9.95 -35.87 -24.91
N GLY A 953 8.79 -35.55 -24.33
CA GLY A 953 8.67 -34.55 -23.26
C GLY A 953 7.74 -33.41 -23.67
N THR A 954 8.06 -32.19 -23.24
CA THR A 954 7.34 -30.97 -23.57
C THR A 954 8.32 -29.90 -24.02
N VAL A 955 8.17 -29.44 -25.26
CA VAL A 955 8.91 -28.29 -25.78
C VAL A 955 8.26 -27.01 -25.29
N ALA A 956 9.04 -26.12 -24.70
CA ALA A 956 8.63 -24.78 -24.29
C ALA A 956 8.82 -23.77 -25.42
N GLN A 957 9.96 -23.80 -26.12
CA GLN A 957 10.29 -22.86 -27.19
C GLN A 957 11.20 -23.50 -28.26
N LEU A 958 11.12 -22.97 -29.47
CA LEU A 958 11.86 -23.34 -30.67
C LEU A 958 12.65 -22.14 -31.21
N PHE A 959 13.86 -22.38 -31.72
CA PHE A 959 14.70 -21.31 -32.28
C PHE A 959 15.60 -21.80 -33.43
N TRP A 960 15.70 -21.03 -34.51
CA TRP A 960 16.58 -21.36 -35.64
C TRP A 960 17.98 -20.74 -35.50
N LYS A 961 19.00 -21.59 -35.45
CA LYS A 961 20.43 -21.25 -35.46
C LYS A 961 20.97 -21.19 -36.88
N ASN A 962 21.45 -20.01 -37.30
CA ASN A 962 21.99 -19.74 -38.64
C ASN A 962 21.11 -20.30 -39.79
N ASP A 963 19.78 -20.25 -39.65
CA ASP A 963 18.76 -20.76 -40.58
C ASP A 963 18.82 -22.27 -40.92
N LYS A 964 19.69 -23.03 -40.24
CA LYS A 964 20.00 -24.43 -40.62
C LYS A 964 19.77 -25.44 -39.54
N LYS A 965 19.86 -25.07 -38.26
CA LYS A 965 19.67 -26.00 -37.14
C LYS A 965 18.59 -25.46 -36.22
N LEU A 966 17.72 -26.33 -35.73
CA LEU A 966 16.62 -25.95 -34.85
C LEU A 966 16.99 -26.32 -33.41
N LEU A 967 17.06 -25.35 -32.52
CA LEU A 967 17.12 -25.56 -31.09
C LEU A 967 15.71 -25.77 -30.55
N ALA A 968 15.53 -26.76 -29.68
CA ALA A 968 14.32 -26.96 -28.91
C ALA A 968 14.69 -27.02 -27.43
N VAL A 969 13.98 -26.22 -26.63
CA VAL A 969 14.18 -26.13 -25.18
C VAL A 969 12.91 -26.49 -24.43
N GLY A 970 13.06 -27.07 -23.23
CA GLY A 970 11.93 -27.41 -22.37
C GLY A 970 12.26 -28.54 -21.39
N ASN A 971 11.25 -29.34 -21.06
CA ASN A 971 11.42 -30.56 -20.27
C ASN A 971 11.47 -31.75 -21.24
N LEU A 972 12.67 -32.15 -21.64
CA LEU A 972 12.89 -33.06 -22.76
C LEU A 972 13.59 -34.33 -22.32
N THR A 973 13.45 -35.37 -23.13
CA THR A 973 14.16 -36.63 -22.98
C THR A 973 14.62 -37.08 -24.35
N LEU A 974 15.93 -37.26 -24.52
CA LEU A 974 16.52 -37.76 -25.76
C LEU A 974 17.13 -39.15 -25.52
N GLY A 975 16.59 -40.17 -26.16
CA GLY A 975 17.11 -41.54 -26.05
C GLY A 975 17.05 -42.13 -24.63
N GLY A 976 16.15 -41.61 -23.78
CA GLY A 976 15.98 -42.04 -22.38
C GLY A 976 16.74 -41.19 -21.35
N ASN A 977 17.56 -40.22 -21.77
CA ASN A 977 18.24 -39.28 -20.87
C ASN A 977 17.47 -37.96 -20.80
N GLU A 978 17.22 -37.48 -19.59
CA GLU A 978 16.63 -36.16 -19.36
C GLU A 978 17.58 -35.05 -19.83
N THR A 979 17.03 -34.04 -20.50
CA THR A 979 17.77 -32.90 -21.03
C THR A 979 16.86 -31.68 -21.18
N THR A 980 17.44 -30.49 -21.19
CA THR A 980 16.71 -29.23 -21.28
C THR A 980 16.85 -28.55 -22.64
N ILE A 981 17.94 -28.82 -23.36
CA ILE A 981 18.28 -28.20 -24.64
C ILE A 981 18.75 -29.29 -25.62
N VAL A 982 18.08 -29.36 -26.77
CA VAL A 982 18.46 -30.25 -27.87
C VAL A 982 18.53 -29.46 -29.17
N GLN A 983 19.34 -29.94 -30.10
CA GLN A 983 19.48 -29.39 -31.44
C GLN A 983 19.06 -30.42 -32.47
N TYR A 984 18.26 -30.01 -33.44
CA TYR A 984 17.87 -30.78 -34.60
C TYR A 984 18.62 -30.29 -35.84
N ASP A 985 19.13 -31.25 -36.60
CA ASP A 985 19.71 -31.02 -37.91
C ASP A 985 18.75 -31.56 -38.99
N PRO A 986 18.12 -30.70 -39.81
CA PRO A 986 17.20 -31.11 -40.87
C PRO A 986 17.84 -31.97 -41.96
N ASP A 987 19.15 -31.78 -42.23
CA ASP A 987 19.86 -32.54 -43.26
C ASP A 987 20.16 -33.97 -42.78
N GLU A 988 20.53 -34.12 -41.49
CA GLU A 988 20.78 -35.44 -40.87
C GLU A 988 19.51 -36.11 -40.35
N GLN A 989 18.41 -35.35 -40.20
CA GLN A 989 17.16 -35.75 -39.56
C GLN A 989 17.36 -36.33 -38.16
N ALA A 990 18.33 -35.80 -37.41
CA ALA A 990 18.75 -36.31 -36.11
C ALA A 990 18.74 -35.22 -35.04
N TRP A 991 18.44 -35.64 -33.80
CA TRP A 991 18.55 -34.81 -32.61
C TRP A 991 19.89 -35.07 -31.91
N THR A 992 20.54 -34.00 -31.47
CA THR A 992 21.74 -34.03 -30.66
C THR A 992 21.50 -33.26 -29.36
N GLN A 993 21.85 -33.87 -28.23
CA GLN A 993 21.81 -33.20 -26.93
C GLN A 993 22.88 -32.11 -26.87
N ILE A 994 22.50 -30.93 -26.39
CA ILE A 994 23.47 -29.93 -25.93
C ILE A 994 23.63 -30.19 -24.43
N ALA A 995 24.76 -30.78 -24.05
CA ALA A 995 24.99 -31.19 -22.67
C ALA A 995 25.37 -29.97 -21.83
N ASP A 996 24.50 -29.62 -20.89
CA ASP A 996 24.76 -28.60 -19.89
C ASP A 996 24.21 -29.04 -18.53
N ASP A 997 25.08 -29.67 -17.73
CA ASP A 997 24.76 -30.16 -16.39
C ASP A 997 24.53 -29.01 -15.37
N THR A 998 24.73 -27.74 -15.77
CA THR A 998 24.60 -26.59 -14.89
C THR A 998 23.17 -26.03 -14.81
N ILE A 999 22.30 -26.38 -15.77
CA ILE A 999 20.91 -25.94 -15.78
C ILE A 999 20.11 -26.78 -14.75
N PRO A 1000 19.63 -26.18 -13.65
CA PRO A 1000 19.17 -26.92 -12.47
C PRO A 1000 17.70 -27.41 -12.55
N GLY A 1001 17.04 -27.26 -13.70
CA GLY A 1001 15.64 -27.61 -13.92
C GLY A 1001 15.16 -27.27 -15.34
N PRO A 1002 13.87 -27.49 -15.66
CA PRO A 1002 13.30 -27.18 -16.97
C PRO A 1002 13.36 -25.68 -17.29
N VAL A 1003 13.64 -25.37 -18.55
CA VAL A 1003 13.65 -23.99 -19.09
C VAL A 1003 12.23 -23.59 -19.47
N SER A 1004 11.79 -22.40 -19.02
CA SER A 1004 10.48 -21.80 -19.32
C SER A 1004 10.55 -20.57 -20.21
N ALA A 1005 11.70 -19.90 -20.28
CA ALA A 1005 11.92 -18.73 -21.13
C ALA A 1005 13.35 -18.71 -21.67
N LEU A 1006 13.52 -18.26 -22.91
CA LEU A 1006 14.82 -18.12 -23.56
C LEU A 1006 14.86 -16.87 -24.45
N THR A 1007 16.03 -16.24 -24.51
CA THR A 1007 16.37 -15.23 -25.54
C THR A 1007 17.79 -15.45 -26.04
N VAL A 1008 18.06 -15.04 -27.27
CA VAL A 1008 19.31 -15.37 -27.98
C VAL A 1008 20.16 -14.12 -28.15
N VAL A 1009 21.44 -14.22 -27.78
CA VAL A 1009 22.41 -13.12 -27.88
C VAL A 1009 23.10 -13.14 -29.24
N THR A 1010 23.55 -14.30 -29.70
CA THR A 1010 24.26 -14.47 -30.99
C THR A 1010 23.47 -15.29 -32.00
N GLU A 1011 23.54 -14.91 -33.28
CA GLU A 1011 22.82 -15.60 -34.39
C GLU A 1011 23.15 -17.09 -34.50
N ASP A 1012 24.36 -17.46 -34.08
CA ASP A 1012 24.81 -18.84 -34.02
C ASP A 1012 24.37 -19.59 -32.76
N GLY A 1013 23.52 -19.02 -31.90
CA GLY A 1013 22.95 -19.69 -30.74
C GLY A 1013 23.98 -20.34 -29.81
N LYS A 1014 25.17 -19.74 -29.72
CA LYS A 1014 26.21 -20.12 -28.75
C LYS A 1014 26.11 -19.37 -27.44
N ASP A 1015 25.52 -18.19 -27.50
CA ASP A 1015 25.30 -17.31 -26.38
C ASP A 1015 23.79 -17.06 -26.25
N ILE A 1016 23.21 -17.61 -25.20
CA ILE A 1016 21.75 -17.59 -24.95
C ILE A 1016 21.48 -17.34 -23.47
N TRP A 1017 20.39 -16.64 -23.20
CA TRP A 1017 19.84 -16.54 -21.85
C TRP A 1017 18.73 -17.55 -21.68
N VAL A 1018 18.74 -18.24 -20.54
CA VAL A 1018 17.70 -19.20 -20.16
C VAL A 1018 17.23 -18.93 -18.74
N ALA A 1019 15.92 -19.06 -18.53
CA ALA A 1019 15.30 -18.97 -17.23
C ALA A 1019 14.31 -20.12 -17.00
N GLY A 1020 14.08 -20.44 -15.74
CA GLY A 1020 13.14 -21.49 -15.36
C GLY A 1020 13.08 -21.72 -13.86
N THR A 1021 12.47 -22.84 -13.49
CA THR A 1021 12.32 -23.27 -12.09
C THR A 1021 13.23 -24.46 -11.84
N ALA A 1022 14.15 -24.32 -10.89
CA ALA A 1022 15.04 -25.39 -10.48
C ALA A 1022 14.28 -26.51 -9.75
N ASN A 1023 14.87 -27.70 -9.66
CA ASN A 1023 14.26 -28.86 -9.01
C ASN A 1023 13.92 -28.65 -7.51
N ASN A 1024 14.51 -27.65 -6.86
CA ASN A 1024 14.23 -27.25 -5.47
C ASN A 1024 13.10 -26.19 -5.36
N GLY A 1025 12.53 -25.74 -6.47
CA GLY A 1025 11.49 -24.70 -6.54
C GLY A 1025 11.99 -23.25 -6.65
N SER A 1026 13.31 -22.99 -6.65
CA SER A 1026 13.84 -21.63 -6.85
C SER A 1026 13.93 -21.26 -8.33
N THR A 1027 13.65 -20.00 -8.67
CA THR A 1027 13.85 -19.48 -10.03
C THR A 1027 15.34 -19.34 -10.35
N PHE A 1028 15.75 -19.74 -11.55
CA PHE A 1028 17.10 -19.50 -12.07
C PHE A 1028 17.06 -18.60 -13.31
N LEU A 1029 18.15 -17.85 -13.49
CA LEU A 1029 18.46 -17.07 -14.70
C LEU A 1029 19.95 -17.29 -14.99
N ILE A 1030 20.24 -17.84 -16.17
CA ILE A 1030 21.58 -18.29 -16.56
C ILE A 1030 21.86 -17.79 -17.96
N GLU A 1031 23.05 -17.26 -18.16
CA GLU A 1031 23.61 -17.03 -19.48
C GLU A 1031 24.49 -18.23 -19.84
N VAL A 1032 24.14 -18.92 -20.93
CA VAL A 1032 24.82 -20.12 -21.42
C VAL A 1032 25.75 -19.71 -22.55
N LYS A 1033 27.07 -19.88 -22.35
CA LYS A 1033 28.11 -19.56 -23.34
C LYS A 1033 28.90 -20.82 -23.73
N ASP A 1034 29.61 -20.75 -24.85
CA ASP A 1034 30.45 -21.85 -25.38
C ASP A 1034 31.52 -22.35 -24.38
N GLU A 1035 32.05 -21.49 -23.49
CA GLU A 1035 33.19 -21.81 -22.60
C GLU A 1035 32.79 -21.94 -21.11
N GLU A 1036 31.86 -21.11 -20.62
CA GLU A 1036 31.44 -21.06 -19.21
C GLU A 1036 30.02 -20.48 -19.09
N ASN A 1037 29.20 -21.07 -18.22
CA ASN A 1037 27.87 -20.57 -17.94
C ASN A 1037 27.88 -19.64 -16.74
N LEU A 1038 27.22 -18.49 -16.88
CA LEU A 1038 27.17 -17.45 -15.86
C LEU A 1038 25.80 -17.46 -15.18
N ILE A 1039 25.80 -17.72 -13.87
CA ILE A 1039 24.56 -17.84 -13.09
C ILE A 1039 24.29 -16.52 -12.36
N VAL A 1040 23.11 -15.94 -12.56
CA VAL A 1040 22.65 -14.79 -11.79
C VAL A 1040 22.12 -15.29 -10.44
N THR A 1041 22.72 -14.84 -9.34
CA THR A 1041 22.36 -15.30 -7.97
C THR A 1041 21.84 -14.15 -7.11
N GLY A 1042 20.94 -14.48 -6.18
CA GLY A 1042 20.45 -13.53 -5.16
C GLY A 1042 19.45 -12.49 -5.63
N MET A 1043 19.08 -12.47 -6.91
CA MET A 1043 18.20 -11.43 -7.47
C MET A 1043 16.70 -11.70 -7.30
N PHE A 1044 16.30 -12.96 -7.12
CA PHE A 1044 14.90 -13.36 -7.00
C PHE A 1044 14.60 -14.03 -5.66
N SER A 1045 13.42 -13.73 -5.12
CA SER A 1045 12.80 -14.39 -3.97
C SER A 1045 11.76 -15.42 -4.41
N SER A 1046 11.27 -16.24 -3.47
CA SER A 1046 10.24 -17.25 -3.74
C SER A 1046 8.97 -16.64 -4.35
N GLY A 1047 8.30 -17.37 -5.24
CA GLY A 1047 7.09 -16.90 -5.94
C GLY A 1047 7.37 -16.16 -7.25
N THR A 1048 8.63 -16.12 -7.70
CA THR A 1048 8.99 -15.59 -9.03
C THR A 1048 8.71 -16.63 -10.13
N THR A 1049 8.06 -16.19 -11.20
CA THR A 1049 7.87 -16.96 -12.44
C THR A 1049 8.24 -16.08 -13.62
N ILE A 1050 9.29 -16.46 -14.35
CA ILE A 1050 9.74 -15.77 -15.56
C ILE A 1050 9.02 -16.38 -16.76
N ARG A 1051 8.30 -15.53 -17.49
CA ARG A 1051 7.52 -15.90 -18.67
C ARG A 1051 8.26 -15.62 -19.97
N SER A 1052 9.02 -14.53 -20.02
CA SER A 1052 9.77 -14.13 -21.20
C SER A 1052 11.04 -13.35 -20.84
N LEU A 1053 12.02 -13.42 -21.75
CA LEU A 1053 13.28 -12.71 -21.70
C LEU A 1053 13.45 -12.00 -23.04
N GLU A 1054 13.91 -10.74 -23.02
CA GLU A 1054 14.22 -10.00 -24.24
C GLU A 1054 15.51 -9.21 -24.04
N LEU A 1055 16.42 -9.29 -25.00
CA LEU A 1055 17.63 -8.49 -25.01
C LEU A 1055 17.34 -7.16 -25.71
N VAL A 1056 17.53 -6.05 -25.02
CA VAL A 1056 17.26 -4.68 -25.52
C VAL A 1056 18.52 -3.83 -25.49
N ASP A 1057 18.53 -2.76 -26.27
CA ASP A 1057 19.62 -1.79 -26.26
C ASP A 1057 19.53 -0.93 -24.99
N ALA A 1058 20.67 -0.54 -24.43
CA ALA A 1058 20.75 0.39 -23.31
C ALA A 1058 20.83 1.83 -23.83
N GLU A 1059 20.12 2.76 -23.19
CA GLU A 1059 20.14 4.20 -23.54
C GLU A 1059 21.54 4.80 -23.32
N ASP A 1060 22.14 4.48 -22.17
CA ASP A 1060 23.50 4.79 -21.76
C ASP A 1060 24.34 3.51 -21.66
N ASN A 1061 25.66 3.63 -21.83
CA ASN A 1061 26.55 2.47 -21.65
C ASN A 1061 26.60 2.02 -20.18
N ASN A 1062 26.24 0.77 -19.93
CA ASN A 1062 26.40 0.07 -18.67
C ASN A 1062 27.89 -0.05 -18.26
N ASP A 1063 28.11 -0.31 -16.97
CA ASP A 1063 29.42 -0.66 -16.45
C ASP A 1063 29.89 -2.00 -17.04
N SER A 1064 31.21 -2.15 -17.19
CA SER A 1064 31.81 -3.39 -17.66
C SER A 1064 31.46 -4.52 -16.70
N ASN A 1065 30.90 -5.60 -17.22
CA ASN A 1065 30.51 -6.78 -16.47
C ASN A 1065 30.72 -8.04 -17.34
N ASP A 1066 30.56 -9.22 -16.74
CA ASP A 1066 30.81 -10.50 -17.44
C ASP A 1066 29.57 -11.03 -18.18
N PHE A 1067 28.39 -10.45 -17.90
CA PHE A 1067 27.10 -10.90 -18.43
C PHE A 1067 26.73 -10.22 -19.75
N LEU A 1068 26.67 -8.89 -19.79
CA LEU A 1068 26.13 -8.12 -20.90
C LEU A 1068 27.17 -7.18 -21.51
N ASP A 1069 27.10 -6.95 -22.82
CA ASP A 1069 27.83 -5.86 -23.45
C ASP A 1069 27.36 -4.50 -22.91
N ARG A 1070 28.21 -3.48 -23.04
CA ARG A 1070 27.96 -2.19 -22.38
C ARG A 1070 26.73 -1.47 -22.92
N ASP A 1071 26.36 -1.70 -24.17
CA ASP A 1071 25.20 -1.15 -24.85
C ASP A 1071 23.96 -2.05 -24.75
N GLU A 1072 23.97 -3.06 -23.88
CA GLU A 1072 22.89 -4.04 -23.76
C GLU A 1072 22.30 -4.12 -22.35
N ALA A 1073 20.99 -4.39 -22.30
CA ALA A 1073 20.27 -4.68 -21.08
C ALA A 1073 19.32 -5.88 -21.30
N LEU A 1074 19.14 -6.71 -20.28
CA LEU A 1074 18.23 -7.84 -20.33
C LEU A 1074 16.89 -7.47 -19.67
N LEU A 1075 15.82 -7.44 -20.46
CA LEU A 1075 14.46 -7.27 -19.98
C LEU A 1075 13.88 -8.63 -19.57
N ILE A 1076 13.45 -8.73 -18.32
CA ILE A 1076 12.88 -9.93 -17.72
C ILE A 1076 11.42 -9.67 -17.42
N MET A 1077 10.53 -10.51 -17.92
CA MET A 1077 9.08 -10.33 -17.82
C MET A 1077 8.42 -11.57 -17.19
N GLY A 1078 7.43 -11.32 -16.34
CA GLY A 1078 6.67 -12.39 -15.69
C GLY A 1078 5.90 -11.91 -14.48
N GLN A 1079 5.81 -12.78 -13.48
CA GLN A 1079 5.40 -12.43 -12.13
C GLN A 1079 6.66 -12.51 -11.26
N LEU A 1080 7.28 -11.37 -10.98
CA LEU A 1080 8.60 -11.30 -10.38
C LEU A 1080 8.51 -10.92 -8.91
N ASN A 1081 9.39 -11.51 -8.08
CA ASN A 1081 9.61 -11.09 -6.71
C ASN A 1081 11.11 -10.80 -6.54
N ILE A 1082 11.49 -9.53 -6.68
CA ILE A 1082 12.89 -9.07 -6.72
C ILE A 1082 13.40 -8.90 -5.29
N THR A 1083 14.56 -9.49 -4.98
CA THR A 1083 15.17 -9.39 -3.65
C THR A 1083 15.45 -7.93 -3.28
N GLY A 1084 14.94 -7.50 -2.11
CA GLY A 1084 15.13 -6.13 -1.61
C GLY A 1084 14.19 -5.08 -2.19
N PHE A 1085 13.34 -5.46 -3.15
CA PHE A 1085 12.29 -4.60 -3.71
C PHE A 1085 10.88 -5.17 -3.44
N GLY A 1086 10.63 -6.42 -3.84
CA GLY A 1086 9.31 -7.04 -3.76
C GLY A 1086 8.71 -7.38 -5.13
N ALA A 1087 7.39 -7.31 -5.25
CA ALA A 1087 6.67 -7.73 -6.44
C ALA A 1087 6.86 -6.76 -7.63
N ALA A 1088 7.13 -7.30 -8.82
CA ALA A 1088 7.19 -6.57 -10.08
C ALA A 1088 6.68 -7.46 -11.24
N SER A 1089 6.34 -6.86 -12.38
CA SER A 1089 5.89 -7.61 -13.56
C SER A 1089 6.90 -7.57 -14.71
N ALA A 1090 7.74 -6.54 -14.76
CA ALA A 1090 8.94 -6.51 -15.60
C ALA A 1090 10.10 -5.83 -14.88
N ALA A 1091 11.33 -6.27 -15.15
CA ALA A 1091 12.55 -5.72 -14.60
C ALA A 1091 13.69 -5.74 -15.61
N VAL A 1092 14.61 -4.79 -15.49
CA VAL A 1092 15.80 -4.67 -16.32
C VAL A 1092 17.02 -5.11 -15.52
N PHE A 1093 17.78 -6.05 -16.08
CA PHE A 1093 19.07 -6.46 -15.58
C PHE A 1093 20.19 -5.85 -16.42
N ASN A 1094 21.07 -5.09 -15.77
CA ASN A 1094 22.19 -4.38 -16.41
C ASN A 1094 23.55 -5.10 -16.28
N GLY A 1095 23.54 -6.36 -15.86
CA GLY A 1095 24.74 -7.15 -15.59
C GLY A 1095 25.19 -7.15 -14.12
N SER A 1096 24.67 -6.25 -13.29
CA SER A 1096 25.03 -6.19 -11.85
C SER A 1096 23.84 -6.04 -10.91
N ALA A 1097 22.80 -5.31 -11.34
CA ALA A 1097 21.62 -5.00 -10.54
C ALA A 1097 20.34 -5.27 -11.33
N MET A 1098 19.30 -5.65 -10.60
CA MET A 1098 17.93 -5.81 -11.10
C MET A 1098 17.14 -4.55 -10.75
N THR A 1099 16.63 -3.84 -11.76
CA THR A 1099 15.82 -2.62 -11.57
C THR A 1099 14.40 -2.89 -12.02
N PRO A 1100 13.37 -2.73 -11.16
CA PRO A 1100 11.98 -2.86 -11.58
C PRO A 1100 11.63 -1.82 -12.65
N LEU A 1101 10.85 -2.24 -13.64
CA LEU A 1101 10.45 -1.40 -14.78
C LEU A 1101 8.94 -1.20 -14.81
N VAL A 1102 8.17 -2.29 -14.73
CA VAL A 1102 6.71 -2.25 -14.80
C VAL A 1102 6.10 -3.00 -13.64
N LEU A 1103 5.07 -2.39 -13.04
CA LEU A 1103 4.23 -2.97 -12.01
C LEU A 1103 2.84 -3.14 -12.58
N ALA A 1104 2.37 -4.39 -12.64
CA ALA A 1104 1.03 -4.72 -13.10
C ALA A 1104 0.20 -5.32 -11.96
N SER A 1105 -1.10 -5.07 -11.97
CA SER A 1105 -2.04 -5.53 -10.94
C SER A 1105 -3.35 -6.00 -11.57
N LYS A 1106 -4.07 -6.86 -10.86
CA LYS A 1106 -5.44 -7.25 -11.20
C LYS A 1106 -6.45 -6.39 -10.44
N ALA A 1107 -7.71 -6.41 -10.87
CA ALA A 1107 -8.78 -5.63 -10.26
C ALA A 1107 -9.00 -5.95 -8.76
N ASP A 1108 -8.68 -7.17 -8.32
CA ASP A 1108 -8.71 -7.58 -6.91
C ASP A 1108 -7.50 -7.09 -6.09
N GLY A 1109 -6.58 -6.35 -6.71
CA GLY A 1109 -5.34 -5.86 -6.10
C GLY A 1109 -4.22 -6.88 -6.03
N SER A 1110 -4.41 -8.10 -6.52
CA SER A 1110 -3.33 -9.11 -6.63
C SER A 1110 -2.31 -8.73 -7.71
N ALA A 1111 -1.12 -9.35 -7.64
CA ALA A 1111 -0.04 -9.07 -8.58
C ALA A 1111 -0.40 -9.55 -10.00
N GLY A 1112 -0.30 -8.65 -10.98
CA GLY A 1112 -0.40 -8.96 -12.40
C GLY A 1112 0.93 -9.47 -12.97
N SER A 1113 0.88 -10.06 -14.16
CA SER A 1113 2.07 -10.60 -14.83
C SER A 1113 2.17 -10.14 -16.27
N ILE A 1114 3.40 -9.93 -16.75
CA ILE A 1114 3.68 -9.62 -18.17
C ILE A 1114 4.20 -10.89 -18.85
N SER A 1115 3.61 -11.23 -19.99
CA SER A 1115 3.92 -12.41 -20.79
C SER A 1115 4.93 -12.11 -21.89
N GLN A 1116 4.80 -10.98 -22.60
CA GLN A 1116 5.64 -10.67 -23.78
C GLN A 1116 5.85 -9.17 -23.96
N LEU A 1117 6.99 -8.81 -24.57
CA LEU A 1117 7.25 -7.53 -25.24
C LEU A 1117 7.05 -7.76 -26.75
N ALA A 1118 5.91 -7.36 -27.29
CA ALA A 1118 5.63 -7.46 -28.72
C ALA A 1118 6.20 -6.24 -29.44
N ALA A 1119 7.09 -6.47 -30.41
CA ALA A 1119 7.72 -5.42 -31.21
C ALA A 1119 7.45 -5.62 -32.70
N SER A 1120 7.10 -4.54 -33.42
CA SER A 1120 6.93 -4.57 -34.88
C SER A 1120 8.24 -4.83 -35.63
N ARG A 1121 9.39 -4.57 -34.99
CA ARG A 1121 10.74 -4.83 -35.50
C ARG A 1121 11.58 -5.45 -34.37
N PRO A 1122 11.46 -6.76 -34.12
CA PRO A 1122 12.22 -7.44 -33.07
C PRO A 1122 13.73 -7.24 -33.25
N ARG A 1123 14.48 -7.20 -32.15
CA ARG A 1123 15.94 -7.07 -32.20
C ARG A 1123 16.53 -8.32 -32.86
N THR A 1124 17.41 -8.13 -33.84
CA THR A 1124 18.13 -9.26 -34.45
C THR A 1124 19.31 -9.69 -33.58
N PRO A 1125 19.52 -11.00 -33.35
CA PRO A 1125 20.71 -11.49 -32.67
C PRO A 1125 22.00 -10.99 -33.33
N ARG A 1126 23.06 -10.81 -32.53
CA ARG A 1126 24.33 -10.29 -33.04
C ARG A 1126 24.98 -11.29 -34.01
N SER A 1127 25.38 -10.79 -35.18
CA SER A 1127 26.27 -11.53 -36.08
C SER A 1127 27.68 -11.57 -35.48
N GLU A 1128 28.33 -12.73 -35.45
CA GLU A 1128 29.68 -12.90 -34.90
C GLU A 1128 30.64 -11.80 -35.39
N GLY A 1129 31.30 -11.11 -34.45
CA GLY A 1129 32.26 -10.06 -34.72
C GLY A 1129 33.53 -10.59 -35.38
N ASN A 1130 33.49 -10.89 -36.69
CA ASN A 1130 34.61 -10.83 -37.64
C ASN A 1130 34.24 -11.34 -39.05
N ARG A 1131 33.13 -10.86 -39.63
CA ARG A 1131 32.97 -10.86 -41.08
C ARG A 1131 32.99 -9.44 -41.61
N HIS A 1132 34.19 -8.88 -41.74
CA HIS A 1132 34.37 -7.86 -42.78
C HIS A 1132 33.93 -8.51 -44.10
N SER A 1133 32.95 -7.90 -44.77
CA SER A 1133 32.57 -8.27 -46.14
C SER A 1133 33.84 -8.58 -46.92
N THR A 1134 33.91 -9.78 -47.51
CA THR A 1134 35.08 -10.23 -48.30
C THR A 1134 35.47 -9.18 -49.34
N GLY A 1135 34.51 -8.37 -49.82
CA GLY A 1135 34.75 -7.21 -50.68
C GLY A 1135 35.57 -6.09 -50.03
N ILE A 1136 35.32 -5.74 -48.75
CA ILE A 1136 36.04 -4.70 -48.03
C ILE A 1136 37.48 -5.16 -47.69
N VAL A 1137 37.65 -6.42 -47.29
CA VAL A 1137 39.00 -6.98 -47.02
C VAL A 1137 39.84 -6.98 -48.30
N VAL A 1138 39.25 -7.36 -49.43
CA VAL A 1138 39.91 -7.29 -50.74
C VAL A 1138 40.25 -5.85 -51.11
N LEU A 1139 39.36 -4.88 -50.82
CA LEU A 1139 39.59 -3.46 -51.12
C LEU A 1139 40.70 -2.85 -50.24
N VAL A 1140 40.72 -3.16 -48.94
CA VAL A 1140 41.79 -2.73 -48.02
C VAL A 1140 43.13 -3.38 -48.39
N ALA A 1141 43.14 -4.67 -48.73
CA ALA A 1141 44.34 -5.37 -49.20
C ALA A 1141 44.85 -4.80 -50.53
N LEU A 1142 43.96 -4.45 -51.46
CA LEU A 1142 44.30 -3.77 -52.71
C LEU A 1142 44.90 -2.38 -52.45
N CYS A 1143 44.30 -1.58 -51.56
CA CYS A 1143 44.81 -0.28 -51.17
C CYS A 1143 46.17 -0.37 -50.48
N ALA A 1144 46.38 -1.35 -49.59
CA ALA A 1144 47.65 -1.59 -48.94
C ALA A 1144 48.72 -2.07 -49.93
N ALA A 1145 48.36 -2.92 -50.90
CA ALA A 1145 49.26 -3.36 -51.98
C ALA A 1145 49.65 -2.19 -52.90
N LEU A 1146 48.70 -1.33 -53.29
CA LEU A 1146 48.98 -0.14 -54.08
C LEU A 1146 49.84 0.86 -53.30
N GLY A 1147 49.55 1.08 -52.02
CA GLY A 1147 50.33 1.95 -51.14
C GLY A 1147 51.77 1.49 -50.97
N THR A 1148 51.99 0.18 -50.78
CA THR A 1148 53.34 -0.39 -50.67
C THR A 1148 54.11 -0.33 -51.99
N ILE A 1149 53.47 -0.57 -53.14
CA ILE A 1149 54.10 -0.38 -54.46
C ILE A 1149 54.49 1.08 -54.66
N PHE A 1150 53.61 2.03 -54.33
CA PHE A 1150 53.89 3.45 -54.47
C PHE A 1150 55.05 3.89 -53.58
N LEU A 1151 55.11 3.37 -52.34
CA LEU A 1151 56.17 3.66 -51.40
C LEU A 1151 57.52 3.09 -51.86
N ILE A 1152 57.55 1.89 -52.43
CA ILE A 1152 58.76 1.29 -53.01
C ILE A 1152 59.24 2.11 -54.23
N VAL A 1153 58.33 2.52 -55.12
CA VAL A 1153 58.67 3.36 -56.27
C VAL A 1153 59.20 4.72 -55.81
N LEU A 1154 58.59 5.33 -54.79
CA LEU A 1154 58.99 6.63 -54.26
C LEU A 1154 60.36 6.54 -53.57
N LEU A 1155 60.63 5.48 -52.80
CA LEU A 1155 61.95 5.16 -52.25
C LEU A 1155 62.99 4.93 -53.37
N GLY A 1156 62.61 4.22 -54.43
CA GLY A 1156 63.45 4.00 -55.61
C GLY A 1156 63.78 5.31 -56.34
N LEU A 1157 62.82 6.22 -56.50
CA LEU A 1157 63.02 7.55 -57.08
C LEU A 1157 63.89 8.44 -56.18
N LEU A 1158 63.70 8.37 -54.85
CA LEU A 1158 64.52 9.11 -53.88
C LEU A 1158 65.96 8.60 -53.88
N LEU A 1159 66.18 7.29 -53.89
CA LEU A 1159 67.49 6.66 -54.02
C LEU A 1159 68.15 7.00 -55.35
N ASN A 1160 67.41 6.96 -56.47
CA ASN A 1160 67.92 7.35 -57.78
C ASN A 1160 68.25 8.84 -57.84
N ARG A 1161 67.47 9.71 -57.18
CA ARG A 1161 67.75 11.15 -57.09
C ARG A 1161 68.97 11.43 -56.21
N ILE A 1162 69.18 10.67 -55.13
CA ILE A 1162 70.37 10.75 -54.28
C ILE A 1162 71.60 10.20 -55.03
N GLN A 1163 71.47 9.11 -55.78
CA GLN A 1163 72.53 8.55 -56.62
C GLN A 1163 72.92 9.52 -57.76
N ARG A 1164 71.94 10.12 -58.45
CA ARG A 1164 72.20 11.15 -59.48
C ARG A 1164 72.78 12.45 -58.92
N LYS A 1165 72.56 12.76 -57.63
CA LYS A 1165 73.24 13.89 -56.97
C LYS A 1165 74.70 13.59 -56.64
N ARG A 1166 75.07 12.30 -56.48
CA ARG A 1166 76.44 11.84 -56.17
C ARG A 1166 77.25 11.46 -57.41
N ALA A 1167 76.59 10.98 -58.46
CA ALA A 1167 77.20 10.64 -59.75
C ALA A 1167 76.92 11.78 -60.74
N GLY A 1168 77.88 12.69 -60.91
CA GLY A 1168 77.80 13.81 -61.85
C GLY A 1168 77.47 13.37 -63.27
N TYR A 1169 76.81 14.27 -64.01
CA TYR A 1169 76.32 14.13 -65.37
C TYR A 1169 77.28 13.37 -66.31
N ASN A 1170 76.84 12.23 -66.82
CA ASN A 1170 77.37 11.62 -68.04
C ASN A 1170 76.24 11.58 -69.08
N ALA A 1171 76.44 12.30 -70.17
CA ALA A 1171 75.51 12.41 -71.29
C ALA A 1171 75.82 11.35 -72.34
N ILE A 1172 74.87 10.48 -72.70
CA ILE A 1172 74.90 9.73 -73.97
C ILE A 1172 73.44 9.33 -74.35
N PRO A 1173 73.13 8.92 -75.59
CA PRO A 1173 72.78 9.72 -76.76
C PRO A 1173 71.36 9.42 -77.32
N ASN A 1174 70.90 10.27 -78.23
CA ASN A 1174 69.65 10.14 -79.00
C ASN A 1174 69.63 8.92 -79.95
N VAL A 1175 68.54 8.17 -79.97
CA VAL A 1175 68.02 7.44 -81.16
C VAL A 1175 66.47 7.44 -81.10
N PRO A 1176 65.75 7.58 -82.22
CA PRO A 1176 64.39 8.14 -82.28
C PRO A 1176 63.23 7.12 -82.37
N TYR A 1177 62.03 7.66 -82.15
CA TYR A 1177 60.69 7.10 -82.33
C TYR A 1177 60.41 6.42 -83.69
N ALA A 1178 59.63 5.33 -83.63
CA ALA A 1178 58.60 4.92 -84.59
C ALA A 1178 57.69 3.92 -83.83
N ASP A 1179 56.47 4.21 -83.40
CA ASP A 1179 55.27 4.71 -84.07
C ASP A 1179 54.75 3.76 -85.17
N LYS A 1180 53.80 2.87 -84.81
CA LYS A 1180 52.48 2.73 -85.49
C LYS A 1180 51.67 1.48 -85.07
N ASN A 1181 50.44 1.80 -84.64
CA ASN A 1181 49.15 1.29 -85.10
C ASN A 1181 48.72 -0.17 -84.84
N SER A 1182 47.82 -0.28 -83.86
CA SER A 1182 46.38 -0.57 -84.05
C SER A 1182 45.92 -1.61 -85.10
N ASN A 1183 45.11 -2.54 -84.57
CA ASN A 1183 43.75 -2.85 -85.00
C ASN A 1183 43.45 -4.15 -85.78
N LEU A 1184 42.39 -4.80 -85.27
CA LEU A 1184 41.35 -5.60 -85.94
C LEU A 1184 41.54 -7.12 -86.08
N ASN A 1185 40.90 -7.81 -85.14
CA ASN A 1185 39.91 -8.88 -85.34
C ASN A 1185 39.57 -9.30 -86.78
N ARG A 1186 39.55 -10.63 -87.00
CA ARG A 1186 38.51 -11.36 -87.77
C ARG A 1186 38.48 -12.85 -87.37
N VAL A 1187 37.39 -13.23 -86.69
CA VAL A 1187 36.41 -14.32 -86.98
C VAL A 1187 36.89 -15.79 -87.18
N PRO A 1188 36.13 -16.80 -86.68
CA PRO A 1188 36.42 -18.24 -86.53
C PRO A 1188 35.98 -19.01 -87.81
N PRO A 1189 35.60 -20.33 -87.92
CA PRO A 1189 35.34 -21.41 -86.95
C PRO A 1189 35.79 -22.84 -87.35
N GLU A 1190 35.61 -23.76 -86.40
CA GLU A 1190 35.28 -25.19 -86.51
C GLU A 1190 35.54 -25.93 -87.84
N THR A 1191 36.46 -26.90 -87.81
CA THR A 1191 36.28 -28.31 -88.22
C THR A 1191 37.63 -28.92 -88.52
N LEU A 1192 38.12 -29.76 -87.62
CA LEU A 1192 38.88 -30.96 -87.99
C LEU A 1192 38.97 -31.87 -86.77
N PHE A 1193 37.84 -32.56 -86.54
CA PHE A 1193 37.76 -33.99 -86.26
C PHE A 1193 38.97 -34.69 -85.60
N GLY A 1194 38.73 -35.39 -84.49
CA GLY A 1194 39.56 -36.57 -84.19
C GLY A 1194 39.58 -37.04 -82.73
N THR A 1195 38.46 -37.58 -82.25
CA THR A 1195 38.41 -38.55 -81.14
C THR A 1195 39.28 -39.80 -81.40
N LEU A 1196 39.80 -40.44 -80.34
CA LEU A 1196 40.30 -41.84 -80.15
C LEU A 1196 41.67 -41.79 -79.42
N GLY A 1197 41.98 -42.44 -78.29
CA GLY A 1197 41.37 -43.52 -77.52
C GLY A 1197 42.49 -44.36 -76.88
N GLN A 1198 42.23 -44.96 -75.69
CA GLN A 1198 42.99 -46.00 -74.93
C GLN A 1198 44.13 -45.55 -73.98
N ARG A 1199 43.99 -45.75 -72.63
CA ARG A 1199 44.17 -46.98 -71.78
C ARG A 1199 45.66 -47.42 -71.74
N THR A 1200 46.35 -47.73 -70.62
CA THR A 1200 46.04 -48.34 -69.31
C THR A 1200 47.33 -48.36 -68.46
N GLY A 1201 47.25 -48.45 -67.11
CA GLY A 1201 48.21 -49.28 -66.33
C GLY A 1201 48.91 -48.69 -65.08
N ALA A 1202 48.24 -48.83 -63.93
CA ALA A 1202 48.71 -49.20 -62.57
C ALA A 1202 50.05 -48.70 -61.94
N ALA A 1203 49.88 -48.00 -60.78
CA ALA A 1203 50.44 -48.19 -59.40
C ALA A 1203 51.98 -48.33 -59.15
N PRO A 1204 52.55 -48.08 -57.92
CA PRO A 1204 51.90 -48.05 -56.59
C PRO A 1204 52.39 -46.99 -55.54
N ARG A 1205 51.59 -46.92 -54.44
CA ARG A 1205 51.84 -46.75 -52.97
C ARG A 1205 53.19 -46.17 -52.48
N VAL A 1206 53.28 -45.46 -51.33
CA VAL A 1206 52.49 -45.40 -50.08
C VAL A 1206 52.26 -43.95 -49.69
#